data_AF-A0AAJ0CS42-F1
#
_entry.id   AF-A0AAJ0CS42-F1
#
_cell.length_a   1.000
_cell.length_b   1.000
_cell.length_c   1.000
_cell.angle_alpha   90.00
_cell.angle_beta   90.00
_cell.angle_gamma   90.00
#
_symmetry.space_group_name_H-M   'P 1'
#
loop_
_entity.id
_entity.type
_entity.pdbx_description
1 polymer ?
#
loop_
_entity_poly.entity_id
_entity_poly.type
_entity_poly.pdbx_seq_one_letter_code
_entity_poly.pdbx_strand_id
1 'polypeptide(L)'
;MIPTVVLGDFGVNSLMAMEIRAGLESDFGAELDQHLSIESMTATELDRIVNDATSCLERTAVSAPSRIPAHSPTAATSPQVNNQLLLSLATITEAFNAVKIQTDKFITESGSANYILDVLPKQNELCVAITLEAFERLGCSIKRAKTGEKIRLFEYVATHKQLVLYLSQMLERESLLVNVEDGFITRTEKPYSIRSSQAILEDLQKTAPNETTANNMTYYAGSHLSDILTGKTDGIKLVFGSEKGRNLVSGVYGDWPLNRTYYRQMEAFLSTLINSLPLEPEKPLKILEMGAGTGGTTKWLVSLLASLGKPVEYTFTDLAASFVASARKRFKEYPFMNFCTHDIEKEPAPDLLGTQHIVIASNAVHATRSMTKSTANIRKALQPNGILMMLEMTGTLYWVDMIFGIFEGWWLFEDGRKHAVASETQWRQALETAGFGFVDWTDGLLPENKVERLLIGVSCEKQPVSSIQDHDARQAVIDHYVSGMSSEWQQETPPPSTGDAPAGELAVLVTGGTGSLGSHIVADIAERANINRVIVLNRRTDVDAMKRQVEAFSSRGIALSATAAEKLRVYDTNICKPNLGLPLDVYNDVASATTHIIHSAWAMSAKRPIHGFESQFNIMRNVIKLAWDASSRVIGSRKIHFQFISSIAVVGHYPVVYNTPYVPEIRVGIEAVLPNGYGEAKYACERALDETLHKHADRFATSCVRIGQIAGATRGGYWNPQEHLPFLLKSTQTIQCIPRLEGLLSWTPVDIVAGTLADLILTGDPYPVYNIDNPVRQQWSDLLPVLANALGVSLPDGIIPFKDWLERVRAMPGGLGTGNPASVLVDFLENNFERMSCGGLLLSTSHSTEHSPTLAKTGPVSAELACKYVQYWKDSGFLCSL
;
A
#
# COMPACT_ATOMS: atom_id res chain seq x y z
N MET A 1 -2.88 -17.13 -53.16
CA MET A 1 -3.96 -16.41 -52.45
C MET A 1 -5.12 -16.22 -53.41
N ILE A 2 -6.36 -16.36 -52.94
CA ILE A 2 -7.56 -16.15 -53.77
C ILE A 2 -7.65 -14.65 -54.09
N PRO A 3 -7.61 -14.19 -55.36
CA PRO A 3 -7.33 -12.80 -55.71
C PRO A 3 -8.44 -11.77 -55.37
N THR A 4 -9.63 -12.24 -54.98
CA THR A 4 -10.85 -11.41 -54.88
C THR A 4 -11.38 -11.21 -53.47
N VAL A 5 -10.69 -11.71 -52.44
CA VAL A 5 -11.11 -11.57 -51.04
C VAL A 5 -10.51 -10.31 -50.44
N VAL A 6 -11.31 -9.60 -49.66
CA VAL A 6 -10.98 -8.32 -49.02
C VAL A 6 -9.99 -8.56 -47.87
N LEU A 7 -8.98 -7.68 -47.73
CA LEU A 7 -7.86 -7.84 -46.79
C LEU A 7 -8.33 -7.88 -45.33
N GLY A 8 -9.41 -7.19 -44.98
CA GLY A 8 -10.06 -7.29 -43.67
C GLY A 8 -10.50 -8.71 -43.32
N ASP A 9 -10.92 -9.51 -44.29
CA ASP A 9 -11.32 -10.92 -44.08
C ASP A 9 -10.11 -11.84 -43.81
N PHE A 10 -8.89 -11.37 -44.09
CA PHE A 10 -7.63 -12.02 -43.73
C PHE A 10 -7.07 -11.55 -42.37
N GLY A 11 -7.83 -10.75 -41.61
CA GLY A 11 -7.42 -10.26 -40.30
C GLY A 11 -6.56 -8.99 -40.36
N VAL A 12 -6.49 -8.31 -41.51
CA VAL A 12 -5.86 -6.98 -41.61
C VAL A 12 -6.75 -5.96 -40.90
N ASN A 13 -6.40 -5.64 -39.66
CA ASN A 13 -7.05 -4.59 -38.87
C ASN A 13 -6.41 -3.21 -39.16
N SER A 14 -6.93 -2.14 -38.55
CA SER A 14 -6.47 -0.78 -38.84
C SER A 14 -5.02 -0.50 -38.47
N LEU A 15 -4.43 -1.25 -37.53
CA LEU A 15 -3.00 -1.18 -37.25
C LEU A 15 -2.19 -1.80 -38.40
N MET A 16 -2.55 -3.02 -38.82
CA MET A 16 -1.92 -3.67 -39.97
C MET A 16 -2.13 -2.88 -41.27
N ALA A 17 -3.26 -2.21 -41.43
CA ALA A 17 -3.52 -1.31 -42.55
C ALA A 17 -2.58 -0.10 -42.56
N MET A 18 -2.33 0.51 -41.39
CA MET A 18 -1.32 1.57 -41.25
C MET A 18 0.09 1.04 -41.55
N GLU A 19 0.43 -0.19 -41.13
CA GLU A 19 1.71 -0.83 -41.44
C GLU A 19 1.89 -1.10 -42.93
N ILE A 20 0.86 -1.62 -43.60
CA ILE A 20 0.84 -1.85 -45.05
C ILE A 20 1.04 -0.52 -45.78
N ARG A 21 0.35 0.56 -45.35
CA ARG A 21 0.52 1.90 -45.94
C ARG A 21 1.95 2.41 -45.79
N ALA A 22 2.51 2.34 -44.58
CA ALA A 22 3.87 2.78 -44.31
C ALA A 22 4.91 1.96 -45.09
N GLY A 23 4.68 0.64 -45.24
CA GLY A 23 5.51 -0.24 -46.07
C GLY A 23 5.41 0.10 -47.56
N LEU A 24 4.22 0.38 -48.09
CA LEU A 24 4.00 0.79 -49.48
C LEU A 24 4.71 2.11 -49.82
N GLU A 25 4.67 3.08 -48.90
CA GLU A 25 5.38 4.35 -49.05
C GLU A 25 6.90 4.18 -48.92
N SER A 26 7.36 3.44 -47.91
CA SER A 26 8.79 3.23 -47.61
C SER A 26 9.51 2.40 -48.68
N ASP A 27 8.91 1.28 -49.08
CA ASP A 27 9.60 0.24 -49.84
C ASP A 27 9.30 0.33 -51.34
N PHE A 28 8.18 0.95 -51.72
CA PHE A 28 7.71 1.04 -53.12
C PHE A 28 7.43 2.47 -53.60
N GLY A 29 7.54 3.48 -52.73
CA GLY A 29 7.29 4.88 -53.09
C GLY A 29 5.83 5.17 -53.50
N ALA A 30 4.89 4.29 -53.13
CA ALA A 30 3.49 4.41 -53.50
C ALA A 30 2.73 5.27 -52.49
N GLU A 31 2.42 6.53 -52.84
CA GLU A 31 1.55 7.39 -52.02
C GLU A 31 0.07 7.01 -52.22
N LEU A 32 -0.59 6.59 -51.14
CA LEU A 32 -2.01 6.26 -51.13
C LEU A 32 -2.82 7.43 -50.58
N ASP A 33 -4.01 7.68 -51.14
CA ASP A 33 -4.97 8.63 -50.57
C ASP A 33 -5.28 8.23 -49.12
N GLN A 34 -5.20 9.19 -48.18
CA GLN A 34 -5.45 8.98 -46.76
C GLN A 34 -6.90 8.57 -46.46
N HIS A 35 -7.83 8.81 -47.39
CA HIS A 35 -9.23 8.42 -47.27
C HIS A 35 -9.52 6.97 -47.72
N LEU A 36 -8.54 6.29 -48.34
CA LEU A 36 -8.69 4.92 -48.82
C LEU A 36 -8.50 3.90 -47.69
N SER A 37 -9.50 3.03 -47.46
CA SER A 37 -9.44 1.95 -46.45
C SER A 37 -8.76 0.72 -47.04
N ILE A 38 -7.54 0.42 -46.56
CA ILE A 38 -6.77 -0.75 -46.99
C ILE A 38 -7.44 -2.04 -46.56
N GLU A 39 -8.15 -2.04 -45.43
CA GLU A 39 -8.93 -3.18 -44.95
C GLU A 39 -10.04 -3.56 -45.92
N SER A 40 -10.54 -2.62 -46.73
CA SER A 40 -11.59 -2.85 -47.74
C SER A 40 -11.07 -3.24 -49.12
N MET A 41 -9.74 -3.27 -49.31
CA MET A 41 -9.11 -3.60 -50.59
C MET A 41 -8.87 -5.10 -50.73
N THR A 42 -8.74 -5.58 -51.96
CA THR A 42 -8.31 -6.94 -52.29
C THR A 42 -6.79 -6.99 -52.52
N ALA A 43 -6.20 -8.18 -52.39
CA ALA A 43 -4.77 -8.37 -52.67
C ALA A 43 -4.40 -7.97 -54.12
N THR A 44 -5.31 -8.10 -55.09
CA THR A 44 -5.08 -7.69 -56.48
C THR A 44 -5.09 -6.17 -56.67
N GLU A 45 -5.88 -5.43 -55.90
CA GLU A 45 -5.87 -3.97 -55.92
C GLU A 45 -4.57 -3.42 -55.32
N LEU A 46 -4.10 -4.02 -54.22
CA LEU A 46 -2.81 -3.68 -53.62
C LEU A 46 -1.64 -3.97 -54.58
N ASP A 47 -1.68 -5.12 -55.27
CA ASP A 47 -0.69 -5.51 -56.27
C ASP A 47 -0.67 -4.55 -57.48
N ARG A 48 -1.82 -4.05 -57.94
CA ARG A 48 -1.86 -2.99 -58.97
C ARG A 48 -1.17 -1.71 -58.53
N ILE A 49 -1.40 -1.26 -57.30
CA ILE A 49 -0.78 -0.04 -56.77
C ILE A 49 0.75 -0.18 -56.71
N VAL A 50 1.24 -1.34 -56.27
CA VAL A 50 2.68 -1.63 -56.25
C VAL A 50 3.25 -1.66 -57.67
N ASN A 51 2.57 -2.31 -58.61
CA ASN A 51 3.00 -2.39 -60.01
C ASN A 51 2.98 -1.02 -60.72
N ASP A 52 1.96 -0.19 -60.45
CA ASP A 52 1.86 1.16 -61.01
C ASP A 52 2.97 2.08 -60.45
N ALA A 53 3.27 2.00 -59.15
CA ALA A 53 4.34 2.76 -58.52
C ALA A 53 5.75 2.32 -58.97
N THR A 54 5.97 1.02 -59.16
CA THR A 54 7.26 0.47 -59.62
C THR A 54 7.50 0.71 -61.11
N SER A 55 6.45 0.78 -61.94
CA SER A 55 6.57 1.16 -63.37
C SER A 55 7.08 2.60 -63.58
N CYS A 56 6.92 3.47 -62.58
CA CYS A 56 7.48 4.83 -62.55
C CYS A 56 8.96 4.86 -62.10
N LEU A 57 9.44 3.86 -61.37
CA LEU A 57 10.80 3.79 -60.80
C LEU A 57 11.82 3.14 -61.76
N GLU A 58 11.38 2.35 -62.77
CA GLU A 58 12.28 1.65 -63.71
C GLU A 58 13.04 2.56 -64.71
N ARG A 59 12.89 3.90 -64.69
CA ARG A 59 13.67 4.79 -65.56
C ARG A 59 15.04 5.20 -65.03
N THR A 60 15.42 4.83 -63.81
CA THR A 60 16.72 5.22 -63.26
C THR A 60 17.26 4.20 -62.25
N ALA A 61 18.07 3.23 -62.72
CA ALA A 61 19.28 2.76 -62.01
C ALA A 61 20.04 1.71 -62.83
N VAL A 62 21.34 1.93 -63.00
CA VAL A 62 22.31 0.98 -63.57
C VAL A 62 23.16 0.40 -62.43
N SER A 63 23.25 -0.94 -62.45
CA SER A 63 24.24 -1.89 -61.90
C SER A 63 24.82 -1.77 -60.48
N ALA A 64 24.71 -2.88 -59.74
CA ALA A 64 25.64 -3.29 -58.69
C ALA A 64 26.01 -4.78 -58.86
N PRO A 65 27.26 -5.22 -58.67
CA PRO A 65 27.64 -6.62 -58.79
C PRO A 65 27.65 -7.36 -57.44
N SER A 66 26.85 -8.43 -57.41
CA SER A 66 27.07 -9.80 -56.91
C SER A 66 28.16 -10.17 -55.86
N ARG A 67 27.66 -10.95 -54.88
CA ARG A 67 28.13 -12.24 -54.32
C ARG A 67 29.01 -12.29 -53.05
N ILE A 68 28.41 -12.94 -52.06
CA ILE A 68 28.95 -13.58 -50.84
C ILE A 68 29.64 -14.91 -51.20
N PRO A 69 30.65 -15.37 -50.44
CA PRO A 69 30.91 -16.80 -50.27
C PRO A 69 30.53 -17.29 -48.85
N ALA A 70 29.87 -18.44 -48.83
CA ALA A 70 29.46 -19.19 -47.65
C ALA A 70 30.66 -19.90 -46.97
N HIS A 71 30.64 -19.97 -45.64
CA HIS A 71 31.43 -20.94 -44.88
C HIS A 71 30.53 -21.70 -43.88
N SER A 72 30.62 -23.02 -43.97
CA SER A 72 29.96 -24.06 -43.18
C SER A 72 30.65 -24.31 -41.83
N PRO A 73 29.98 -25.00 -40.87
CA PRO A 73 30.28 -24.92 -39.45
C PRO A 73 31.35 -25.93 -39.00
N THR A 74 32.22 -25.51 -38.08
CA THR A 74 33.09 -26.42 -37.31
C THR A 74 32.65 -26.51 -35.86
N ALA A 75 32.72 -27.73 -35.36
CA ALA A 75 32.09 -28.25 -34.15
C ALA A 75 32.68 -27.73 -32.82
N ALA A 76 31.83 -27.90 -31.80
CA ALA A 76 31.97 -27.51 -30.41
C ALA A 76 33.31 -27.87 -29.73
N THR A 77 33.80 -26.91 -28.95
CA THR A 77 34.57 -27.14 -27.72
C THR A 77 33.85 -26.47 -26.54
N SER A 78 33.68 -27.21 -25.46
CA SER A 78 33.01 -26.82 -24.21
C SER A 78 33.77 -25.71 -23.45
N PRO A 79 33.10 -25.04 -22.50
CA PRO A 79 33.27 -23.61 -22.25
C PRO A 79 34.48 -23.28 -21.37
N GLN A 80 35.27 -22.30 -21.81
CA GLN A 80 36.12 -21.55 -20.89
C GLN A 80 35.23 -20.62 -20.06
N VAL A 81 35.15 -20.92 -18.76
CA VAL A 81 34.69 -20.01 -17.71
C VAL A 81 35.56 -18.76 -17.74
N ASN A 82 35.04 -17.61 -18.19
CA ASN A 82 35.72 -16.34 -18.01
C ASN A 82 34.77 -15.12 -18.07
N ASN A 83 34.54 -14.52 -16.90
CA ASN A 83 34.51 -13.07 -16.70
C ASN A 83 33.31 -12.26 -17.26
N GLN A 84 32.08 -12.74 -17.09
CA GLN A 84 30.83 -11.97 -17.31
C GLN A 84 30.64 -10.90 -16.22
N LEU A 85 30.17 -9.70 -16.60
CA LEU A 85 29.82 -8.62 -15.67
C LEU A 85 28.60 -9.07 -14.84
N LEU A 86 28.85 -9.44 -13.59
CA LEU A 86 27.83 -9.97 -12.70
C LEU A 86 27.35 -8.86 -11.76
N LEU A 87 26.07 -8.51 -11.82
CA LEU A 87 25.48 -7.51 -10.94
C LEU A 87 25.29 -8.15 -9.56
N SER A 88 25.90 -7.60 -8.52
CA SER A 88 25.70 -8.11 -7.16
C SER A 88 24.33 -7.69 -6.64
N LEU A 89 23.60 -8.61 -5.98
CA LEU A 89 22.29 -8.27 -5.40
C LEU A 89 22.41 -7.10 -4.42
N ALA A 90 23.47 -7.06 -3.60
CA ALA A 90 23.74 -5.97 -2.68
C ALA A 90 23.81 -4.61 -3.38
N THR A 91 24.59 -4.51 -4.46
CA THR A 91 24.72 -3.28 -5.26
C THR A 91 23.38 -2.86 -5.87
N ILE A 92 22.59 -3.81 -6.37
CA ILE A 92 21.25 -3.54 -6.92
C ILE A 92 20.34 -2.98 -5.82
N THR A 93 20.27 -3.67 -4.68
CA THR A 93 19.39 -3.28 -3.57
C THR A 93 19.79 -1.96 -2.93
N GLU A 94 21.09 -1.67 -2.80
CA GLU A 94 21.58 -0.40 -2.27
C GLU A 94 21.21 0.77 -3.20
N ALA A 95 21.48 0.62 -4.50
CA ALA A 95 21.10 1.62 -5.49
C ALA A 95 19.58 1.84 -5.54
N PHE A 96 18.79 0.76 -5.47
CA PHE A 96 17.33 0.84 -5.50
C PHE A 96 16.76 1.46 -4.22
N ASN A 97 17.25 1.08 -3.05
CA ASN A 97 16.84 1.62 -1.76
C ASN A 97 17.11 3.14 -1.67
N ALA A 98 18.24 3.60 -2.21
CA ALA A 98 18.58 5.03 -2.23
C ALA A 98 17.56 5.88 -3.02
N VAL A 99 16.96 5.31 -4.07
CA VAL A 99 15.89 5.95 -4.84
C VAL A 99 14.55 5.81 -4.11
N LYS A 100 14.26 4.62 -3.59
CA LYS A 100 13.01 4.29 -2.87
C LYS A 100 12.75 5.22 -1.69
N ILE A 101 13.76 5.55 -0.88
CA ILE A 101 13.57 6.47 0.27
C ILE A 101 13.31 7.93 -0.16
N GLN A 102 13.58 8.28 -1.43
CA GLN A 102 13.41 9.62 -1.98
C GLN A 102 12.15 9.77 -2.84
N THR A 103 11.29 8.75 -2.94
CA THR A 103 10.12 8.75 -3.84
C THR A 103 9.22 9.98 -3.63
N ASP A 104 8.87 10.32 -2.39
CA ASP A 104 8.05 11.51 -2.07
C ASP A 104 8.74 12.84 -2.45
N LYS A 105 10.07 12.88 -2.34
CA LYS A 105 10.85 14.05 -2.74
C LYS A 105 10.78 14.25 -4.26
N PHE A 106 10.92 13.18 -5.04
CA PHE A 106 10.76 13.24 -6.50
C PHE A 106 9.37 13.75 -6.90
N ILE A 107 8.31 13.26 -6.26
CA ILE A 107 6.91 13.69 -6.51
C ILE A 107 6.74 15.19 -6.18
N THR A 108 7.33 15.64 -5.08
CA THR A 108 7.26 17.05 -4.67
C THR A 108 8.01 17.95 -5.65
N GLU A 109 9.24 17.58 -6.02
CA GLU A 109 10.10 18.36 -6.92
C GLU A 109 9.61 18.40 -8.37
N SER A 110 8.80 17.42 -8.79
CA SER A 110 8.14 17.44 -10.11
C SER A 110 6.87 18.30 -10.13
N GLY A 111 6.43 18.81 -8.97
CA GLY A 111 5.18 19.57 -8.84
C GLY A 111 3.93 18.69 -8.92
N SER A 112 4.07 17.38 -8.65
CA SER A 112 2.95 16.42 -8.70
C SER A 112 2.30 16.18 -7.34
N ALA A 113 2.86 16.73 -6.25
CA ALA A 113 2.28 16.61 -4.92
C ALA A 113 0.85 17.21 -4.88
N ASN A 114 -0.05 16.51 -4.20
CA ASN A 114 -1.49 16.80 -4.09
C ASN A 114 -2.30 16.61 -5.38
N TYR A 115 -1.72 16.07 -6.46
CA TYR A 115 -2.46 15.71 -7.67
C TYR A 115 -3.71 14.87 -7.36
N ILE A 116 -3.58 13.88 -6.47
CA ILE A 116 -4.70 12.99 -6.08
C ILE A 116 -5.83 13.75 -5.38
N LEU A 117 -5.49 14.75 -4.57
CA LEU A 117 -6.47 15.46 -3.76
C LEU A 117 -7.12 16.61 -4.53
N ASP A 118 -6.34 17.32 -5.34
CA ASP A 118 -6.74 18.61 -5.91
C ASP A 118 -7.18 18.51 -7.38
N VAL A 119 -6.57 17.60 -8.15
CA VAL A 119 -6.76 17.57 -9.61
C VAL A 119 -7.55 16.35 -10.08
N LEU A 120 -7.22 15.16 -9.57
CA LEU A 120 -7.88 13.92 -9.97
C LEU A 120 -9.42 13.97 -9.80
N PRO A 121 -10.01 14.54 -8.73
CA PRO A 121 -11.46 14.64 -8.61
C PRO A 121 -12.12 15.44 -9.74
N LYS A 122 -11.45 16.48 -10.24
CA LYS A 122 -11.93 17.27 -11.39
C LYS A 122 -11.78 16.52 -12.71
N GLN A 123 -10.73 15.72 -12.87
CA GLN A 123 -10.58 14.83 -14.01
C GLN A 123 -11.65 13.72 -14.01
N ASN A 124 -12.02 13.20 -12.83
CA ASN A 124 -13.15 12.28 -12.68
C ASN A 124 -14.46 12.96 -13.10
N GLU A 125 -14.70 14.21 -12.66
CA GLU A 125 -15.86 15.00 -13.11
C GLU A 125 -15.90 15.16 -14.64
N LEU A 126 -14.75 15.43 -15.27
CA LEU A 126 -14.62 15.51 -16.73
C LEU A 126 -15.01 14.18 -17.40
N CYS A 127 -14.52 13.04 -16.88
CA CYS A 127 -14.83 11.72 -17.44
C CYS A 127 -16.32 11.38 -17.32
N VAL A 128 -16.93 11.71 -16.17
CA VAL A 128 -18.38 11.57 -15.96
C VAL A 128 -19.15 12.41 -16.98
N ALA A 129 -18.81 13.70 -17.14
CA ALA A 129 -19.49 14.58 -18.07
C ALA A 129 -19.39 14.09 -19.52
N ILE A 130 -18.20 13.69 -19.96
CA ILE A 130 -17.95 13.10 -21.28
C ILE A 130 -18.83 11.86 -21.50
N THR A 131 -18.86 10.96 -20.52
CA THR A 131 -19.62 9.70 -20.63
C THR A 131 -21.11 9.98 -20.75
N LEU A 132 -21.64 10.88 -19.91
CA LEU A 132 -23.06 11.28 -19.97
C LEU A 132 -23.41 11.91 -21.32
N GLU A 133 -22.55 12.77 -21.87
CA GLU A 133 -22.73 13.38 -23.19
C GLU A 133 -22.69 12.35 -24.32
N ALA A 134 -21.79 11.35 -24.24
CA ALA A 134 -21.74 10.26 -25.20
C ALA A 134 -23.00 9.38 -25.12
N PHE A 135 -23.43 9.01 -23.92
CA PHE A 135 -24.63 8.20 -23.69
C PHE A 135 -25.89 8.92 -24.20
N GLU A 136 -25.97 10.23 -23.98
CA GLU A 136 -27.02 11.09 -24.51
C GLU A 136 -27.10 11.03 -26.04
N ARG A 137 -25.96 11.16 -26.74
CA ARG A 137 -25.88 11.06 -28.22
C ARG A 137 -26.29 9.68 -28.73
N LEU A 138 -26.09 8.64 -27.92
CA LEU A 138 -26.44 7.25 -28.23
C LEU A 138 -27.88 6.89 -27.83
N GLY A 139 -28.69 7.87 -27.40
CA GLY A 139 -30.10 7.68 -27.07
C GLY A 139 -30.38 7.26 -25.61
N CYS A 140 -29.36 7.22 -24.76
CA CYS A 140 -29.47 6.88 -23.34
C CYS A 140 -29.42 8.17 -22.48
N SER A 141 -30.57 8.85 -22.35
CA SER A 141 -30.65 10.17 -21.71
C SER A 141 -30.89 10.12 -20.20
N ILE A 142 -29.82 10.08 -19.42
CA ILE A 142 -29.89 10.13 -17.93
C ILE A 142 -30.44 11.48 -17.44
N LYS A 143 -30.18 12.56 -18.18
CA LYS A 143 -30.64 13.92 -17.84
C LYS A 143 -32.16 14.04 -17.88
N ARG A 144 -32.83 13.34 -18.81
CA ARG A 144 -34.29 13.38 -18.99
C ARG A 144 -35.03 12.24 -18.28
N ALA A 145 -34.31 11.22 -17.83
CA ALA A 145 -34.85 10.08 -17.11
C ALA A 145 -35.52 10.50 -15.78
N LYS A 146 -36.65 9.88 -15.45
CA LYS A 146 -37.32 10.04 -14.15
C LYS A 146 -36.65 9.16 -13.11
N THR A 147 -36.71 9.55 -11.83
CA THR A 147 -36.27 8.70 -10.71
C THR A 147 -36.91 7.31 -10.79
N GLY A 148 -36.11 6.25 -10.68
CA GLY A 148 -36.51 4.86 -10.79
C GLY A 148 -36.70 4.35 -12.23
N GLU A 149 -36.57 5.22 -13.24
CA GLU A 149 -36.66 4.81 -14.64
C GLU A 149 -35.47 3.94 -15.02
N LYS A 150 -35.76 2.72 -15.49
CA LYS A 150 -34.78 1.75 -15.97
C LYS A 150 -34.62 1.89 -17.49
N ILE A 151 -33.41 2.22 -17.93
CA ILE A 151 -33.07 2.48 -19.33
C ILE A 151 -32.10 1.38 -19.78
N ARG A 152 -32.39 0.77 -20.94
CA ARG A 152 -31.46 -0.17 -21.57
C ARG A 152 -30.27 0.59 -22.16
N LEU A 153 -29.06 0.07 -22.00
CA LEU A 153 -27.90 0.61 -22.69
C LEU A 153 -28.07 0.48 -24.21
N PHE A 154 -27.54 1.46 -24.93
CA PHE A 154 -27.55 1.53 -26.39
C PHE A 154 -26.79 0.35 -27.02
N GLU A 155 -26.98 0.15 -28.33
CA GLU A 155 -26.18 -0.83 -29.08
C GLU A 155 -24.77 -0.30 -29.35
N TYR A 156 -23.78 -1.15 -29.16
CA TYR A 156 -22.36 -0.85 -29.36
C TYR A 156 -21.62 -2.07 -29.93
N VAL A 157 -20.46 -1.85 -30.55
CA VAL A 157 -19.61 -2.92 -31.09
C VAL A 157 -19.15 -3.84 -29.96
N ALA A 158 -19.27 -5.15 -30.15
CA ALA A 158 -19.06 -6.16 -29.10
C ALA A 158 -17.68 -6.09 -28.41
N THR A 159 -16.64 -5.67 -29.15
CA THR A 159 -15.28 -5.48 -28.64
C THR A 159 -15.20 -4.40 -27.54
N HIS A 160 -16.13 -3.45 -27.50
CA HIS A 160 -16.18 -2.38 -26.50
C HIS A 160 -17.02 -2.71 -25.26
N LYS A 161 -17.51 -3.95 -25.11
CA LYS A 161 -18.34 -4.36 -23.96
C LYS A 161 -17.70 -4.01 -22.62
N GLN A 162 -16.41 -4.29 -22.44
CA GLN A 162 -15.73 -4.02 -21.18
C GLN A 162 -15.63 -2.52 -20.89
N LEU A 163 -15.31 -1.72 -21.89
CA LEU A 163 -15.29 -0.26 -21.77
C LEU A 163 -16.67 0.29 -21.37
N VAL A 164 -17.75 -0.15 -22.02
CA VAL A 164 -19.11 0.33 -21.70
C VAL A 164 -19.52 -0.04 -20.28
N LEU A 165 -19.20 -1.26 -19.83
CA LEU A 165 -19.45 -1.69 -18.45
C LEU A 165 -18.65 -0.83 -17.46
N TYR A 166 -17.36 -0.61 -17.75
CA TYR A 166 -16.48 0.20 -16.92
C TYR A 166 -16.98 1.65 -16.79
N LEU A 167 -17.33 2.29 -17.90
CA LEU A 167 -17.88 3.65 -17.92
C LEU A 167 -19.23 3.74 -17.18
N SER A 168 -20.08 2.72 -17.30
CA SER A 168 -21.35 2.68 -16.56
C SER A 168 -21.11 2.59 -15.06
N GLN A 169 -20.18 1.74 -14.62
CA GLN A 169 -19.79 1.61 -13.21
C GLN A 169 -19.16 2.91 -12.68
N MET A 170 -18.38 3.62 -13.49
CA MET A 170 -17.87 4.95 -13.13
C MET A 170 -19.04 5.93 -12.92
N LEU A 171 -20.06 5.94 -13.78
CA LEU A 171 -21.24 6.78 -13.58
C LEU A 171 -21.96 6.44 -12.27
N GLU A 172 -22.11 5.16 -11.93
CA GLU A 172 -22.69 4.73 -10.65
C GLU A 172 -21.87 5.25 -9.47
N ARG A 173 -20.56 5.02 -9.45
CA ARG A 173 -19.67 5.34 -8.32
C ARG A 173 -19.42 6.83 -8.12
N GLU A 174 -19.05 7.53 -9.20
CA GLU A 174 -18.59 8.93 -9.12
C GLU A 174 -19.77 9.90 -9.16
N SER A 175 -20.77 9.64 -10.00
CA SER A 175 -21.90 10.56 -10.16
C SER A 175 -23.05 10.26 -9.22
N LEU A 176 -23.23 9.01 -8.77
CA LEU A 176 -24.40 8.53 -8.02
C LEU A 176 -25.74 8.83 -8.72
N LEU A 177 -25.74 9.12 -10.03
CA LEU A 177 -26.95 9.45 -10.80
C LEU A 177 -27.70 8.20 -11.25
N VAL A 178 -27.02 7.05 -11.29
CA VAL A 178 -27.54 5.79 -11.81
C VAL A 178 -27.11 4.62 -10.95
N ASN A 179 -27.92 3.56 -10.91
CA ASN A 179 -27.52 2.22 -10.48
C ASN A 179 -27.38 1.35 -11.73
N VAL A 180 -26.37 0.48 -11.79
CA VAL A 180 -26.05 -0.34 -12.97
C VAL A 180 -26.36 -1.80 -12.70
N GLU A 181 -27.20 -2.41 -13.56
CA GLU A 181 -27.59 -3.82 -13.47
C GLU A 181 -27.66 -4.41 -14.88
N ASP A 182 -26.84 -5.44 -15.17
CA ASP A 182 -26.94 -6.31 -16.35
C ASP A 182 -27.41 -5.63 -17.65
N GLY A 183 -26.64 -4.64 -18.13
CA GLY A 183 -26.93 -3.95 -19.39
C GLY A 183 -28.01 -2.85 -19.31
N PHE A 184 -28.48 -2.55 -18.10
CA PHE A 184 -29.40 -1.45 -17.81
C PHE A 184 -28.78 -0.47 -16.82
N ILE A 185 -29.27 0.77 -16.91
CA ILE A 185 -29.03 1.81 -15.91
C ILE A 185 -30.37 2.27 -15.35
N THR A 186 -30.45 2.43 -14.03
CA THR A 186 -31.65 2.90 -13.33
C THR A 186 -31.37 4.27 -12.73
N ARG A 187 -32.17 5.27 -13.08
CA ARG A 187 -31.98 6.65 -12.61
C ARG A 187 -32.25 6.77 -11.10
N THR A 188 -31.30 7.32 -10.34
CA THR A 188 -31.45 7.57 -8.90
C THR A 188 -32.22 8.88 -8.62
N GLU A 189 -32.48 9.16 -7.35
CA GLU A 189 -33.10 10.42 -6.90
C GLU A 189 -32.16 11.63 -6.92
N LYS A 190 -30.84 11.42 -7.09
CA LYS A 190 -29.85 12.50 -7.05
C LYS A 190 -30.11 13.50 -8.18
N PRO A 191 -30.23 14.82 -7.93
CA PRO A 191 -30.46 15.81 -8.98
C PRO A 191 -29.35 15.82 -10.05
N TYR A 192 -29.72 16.04 -11.30
CA TYR A 192 -28.74 16.20 -12.38
C TYR A 192 -28.11 17.59 -12.32
N SER A 193 -26.87 17.69 -11.82
CA SER A 193 -26.13 18.95 -11.66
C SER A 193 -24.77 18.95 -12.37
N ILE A 194 -24.57 18.07 -13.35
CA ILE A 194 -23.29 17.91 -14.04
C ILE A 194 -23.10 19.04 -15.07
N ARG A 195 -21.93 19.70 -15.01
CA ARG A 195 -21.49 20.72 -15.98
C ARG A 195 -21.11 20.06 -17.31
N SER A 196 -21.04 20.83 -18.39
CA SER A 196 -20.57 20.29 -19.67
C SER A 196 -19.08 19.93 -19.57
N SER A 197 -18.68 18.90 -20.31
CA SER A 197 -17.29 18.45 -20.42
C SER A 197 -16.34 19.58 -20.84
N GLN A 198 -16.79 20.41 -21.79
CA GLN A 198 -16.07 21.59 -22.25
C GLN A 198 -15.82 22.62 -21.12
N ALA A 199 -16.83 22.92 -20.29
CA ALA A 199 -16.68 23.89 -19.21
C ALA A 199 -15.74 23.38 -18.10
N ILE A 200 -15.77 22.07 -17.83
CA ILE A 200 -14.86 21.42 -16.88
C ILE A 200 -13.43 21.43 -17.43
N LEU A 201 -13.24 21.14 -18.72
CA LEU A 201 -11.93 21.21 -19.38
C LEU A 201 -11.33 22.62 -19.27
N GLU A 202 -12.12 23.66 -19.53
CA GLU A 202 -11.67 25.06 -19.42
C GLU A 202 -11.29 25.44 -17.98
N ASP A 203 -11.98 24.92 -16.95
CA ASP A 203 -11.59 25.09 -15.55
C ASP A 203 -10.30 24.35 -15.22
N LEU A 204 -10.15 23.11 -15.70
CA LEU A 204 -8.94 22.30 -15.52
C LEU A 204 -7.73 22.96 -16.18
N GLN A 205 -7.86 23.53 -17.37
CA GLN A 205 -6.79 24.25 -18.05
C GLN A 205 -6.33 25.50 -17.26
N LYS A 206 -7.24 26.14 -16.52
CA LYS A 206 -6.91 27.30 -15.68
C LYS A 206 -6.32 26.91 -14.32
N THR A 207 -6.85 25.85 -13.71
CA THR A 207 -6.53 25.48 -12.32
C THR A 207 -5.43 24.43 -12.20
N ALA A 208 -5.19 23.64 -13.25
CA ALA A 208 -4.17 22.59 -13.30
C ALA A 208 -3.41 22.61 -14.65
N PRO A 209 -2.65 23.69 -14.95
CA PRO A 209 -1.98 23.84 -16.25
C PRO A 209 -0.94 22.73 -16.53
N ASN A 210 -0.35 22.14 -15.49
CA ASN A 210 0.60 21.02 -15.61
C ASN A 210 -0.06 19.74 -16.16
N GLU A 211 -1.38 19.60 -16.03
CA GLU A 211 -2.15 18.43 -16.48
C GLU A 211 -2.79 18.63 -17.86
N THR A 212 -2.50 19.75 -18.54
CA THR A 212 -3.13 20.13 -19.81
C THR A 212 -3.08 19.03 -20.87
N THR A 213 -1.95 18.34 -20.98
CA THR A 213 -1.76 17.27 -21.97
C THR A 213 -2.70 16.09 -21.71
N ALA A 214 -2.76 15.61 -20.46
CA ALA A 214 -3.66 14.53 -20.06
C ALA A 214 -5.14 14.94 -20.22
N ASN A 215 -5.50 16.16 -19.81
CA ASN A 215 -6.85 16.69 -19.92
C ASN A 215 -7.31 16.80 -21.39
N ASN A 216 -6.44 17.33 -22.26
CA ASN A 216 -6.76 17.48 -23.68
C ASN A 216 -6.85 16.12 -24.38
N MET A 217 -6.01 15.16 -24.03
CA MET A 217 -6.09 13.80 -24.58
C MET A 217 -7.37 13.09 -24.12
N THR A 218 -7.71 13.21 -22.83
CA THR A 218 -8.96 12.67 -22.26
C THR A 218 -10.18 13.23 -22.98
N TYR A 219 -10.23 14.55 -23.15
CA TYR A 219 -11.32 15.20 -23.87
C TYR A 219 -11.35 14.82 -25.35
N TYR A 220 -10.19 14.72 -26.00
CA TYR A 220 -10.10 14.35 -27.42
C TYR A 220 -10.61 12.92 -27.66
N ALA A 221 -10.16 11.93 -26.88
CA ALA A 221 -10.66 10.57 -26.96
C ALA A 221 -12.16 10.49 -26.59
N GLY A 222 -12.52 11.07 -25.46
CA GLY A 222 -13.87 11.03 -24.91
C GLY A 222 -14.92 11.71 -25.78
N SER A 223 -14.60 12.84 -26.42
CA SER A 223 -15.55 13.57 -27.29
C SER A 223 -15.94 12.79 -28.55
N HIS A 224 -15.16 11.76 -28.92
CA HIS A 224 -15.42 10.85 -30.05
C HIS A 224 -15.95 9.48 -29.60
N LEU A 225 -16.18 9.29 -28.29
CA LEU A 225 -16.58 8.01 -27.72
C LEU A 225 -17.84 7.43 -28.37
N SER A 226 -18.83 8.26 -28.73
CA SER A 226 -20.05 7.78 -29.41
C SER A 226 -19.76 7.17 -30.79
N ASP A 227 -18.83 7.74 -31.54
CA ASP A 227 -18.46 7.25 -32.87
C ASP A 227 -17.59 5.99 -32.77
N ILE A 228 -16.76 5.89 -31.72
CA ILE A 228 -15.99 4.68 -31.41
C ILE A 228 -16.93 3.53 -31.02
N LEU A 229 -17.81 3.74 -30.04
CA LEU A 229 -18.70 2.70 -29.54
C LEU A 229 -19.66 2.16 -30.62
N THR A 230 -19.97 2.96 -31.64
CA THR A 230 -20.81 2.57 -32.78
C THR A 230 -20.01 2.04 -33.98
N GLY A 231 -18.67 2.04 -33.91
CA GLY A 231 -17.79 1.54 -34.98
C GLY A 231 -17.64 2.46 -36.19
N LYS A 232 -18.05 3.74 -36.11
CA LYS A 232 -17.83 4.72 -37.19
C LYS A 232 -16.35 5.11 -37.32
N THR A 233 -15.60 5.01 -36.23
CA THR A 233 -14.14 5.10 -36.17
C THR A 233 -13.66 4.12 -35.09
N ASP A 234 -12.37 3.85 -35.05
CA ASP A 234 -11.73 3.10 -33.96
C ASP A 234 -10.70 3.97 -33.22
N GLY A 235 -10.26 3.48 -32.07
CA GLY A 235 -9.28 4.18 -31.23
C GLY A 235 -7.91 4.35 -31.89
N ILE A 236 -7.44 3.37 -32.66
CA ILE A 236 -6.13 3.41 -33.32
C ILE A 236 -6.13 4.51 -34.38
N LYS A 237 -7.15 4.52 -35.25
CA LYS A 237 -7.31 5.56 -36.27
C LYS A 237 -7.45 6.96 -35.66
N LEU A 238 -8.20 7.10 -34.56
CA LEU A 238 -8.36 8.40 -33.89
C LEU A 238 -7.02 8.92 -33.33
N VAL A 239 -6.33 8.08 -32.57
CA VAL A 239 -5.14 8.48 -31.81
C VAL A 239 -3.88 8.50 -32.68
N PHE A 240 -3.68 7.50 -33.53
CA PHE A 240 -2.45 7.37 -34.33
C PHE A 240 -2.62 7.79 -35.79
N GLY A 241 -3.84 7.85 -36.31
CA GLY A 241 -4.12 8.26 -37.69
C GLY A 241 -3.97 9.77 -37.93
N SER A 242 -4.08 10.61 -36.90
CA SER A 242 -3.93 12.07 -37.01
C SER A 242 -2.67 12.59 -36.32
N GLU A 243 -2.08 13.67 -36.86
CA GLU A 243 -0.94 14.34 -36.20
C GLU A 243 -1.31 14.85 -34.81
N LYS A 244 -2.52 15.43 -34.67
CA LYS A 244 -3.05 15.89 -33.39
C LYS A 244 -3.10 14.77 -32.35
N GLY A 245 -3.65 13.61 -32.70
CA GLY A 245 -3.73 12.46 -31.81
C GLY A 245 -2.34 11.96 -31.39
N ARG A 246 -1.41 11.83 -32.36
CA ARG A 246 -0.03 11.39 -32.10
C ARG A 246 0.70 12.34 -31.15
N ASN A 247 0.55 13.64 -31.33
CA ASN A 247 1.16 14.65 -30.46
C ASN A 247 0.57 14.60 -29.04
N LEU A 248 -0.75 14.44 -28.90
CA LEU A 248 -1.39 14.34 -27.59
C LEU A 248 -0.95 13.09 -26.82
N VAL A 249 -1.01 11.90 -27.44
CA VAL A 249 -0.64 10.65 -26.77
C VAL A 249 0.87 10.59 -26.47
N SER A 250 1.71 11.10 -27.37
CA SER A 250 3.15 11.21 -27.10
C SER A 250 3.45 12.14 -25.93
N GLY A 251 2.66 13.20 -25.74
CA GLY A 251 2.80 14.10 -24.60
C GLY A 251 2.36 13.45 -23.28
N VAL A 252 1.34 12.58 -23.29
CA VAL A 252 0.93 11.82 -22.08
C VAL A 252 2.07 10.92 -21.61
N TYR A 253 2.64 10.12 -22.51
CA TYR A 253 3.77 9.26 -22.13
C TYR A 253 5.03 10.07 -21.82
N GLY A 254 5.37 11.05 -22.65
CA GLY A 254 6.65 11.73 -22.54
C GLY A 254 6.74 12.81 -21.47
N ASP A 255 5.64 13.53 -21.20
CA ASP A 255 5.68 14.84 -20.57
C ASP A 255 4.71 15.00 -19.38
N TRP A 256 3.82 14.03 -19.15
CA TRP A 256 2.94 14.03 -17.98
C TRP A 256 3.76 14.06 -16.67
N PRO A 257 3.44 14.94 -15.69
CA PRO A 257 4.29 15.17 -14.51
C PRO A 257 4.62 13.91 -13.70
N LEU A 258 3.66 13.01 -13.50
CA LEU A 258 3.92 11.76 -12.78
C LEU A 258 4.86 10.83 -13.57
N ASN A 259 4.63 10.58 -14.86
CA ASN A 259 5.58 9.83 -15.70
C ASN A 259 7.00 10.40 -15.62
N ARG A 260 7.15 11.73 -15.72
CA ARG A 260 8.46 12.41 -15.60
C ARG A 260 9.11 12.19 -14.23
N THR A 261 8.31 12.12 -13.17
CA THR A 261 8.78 11.82 -11.81
C THR A 261 9.46 10.45 -11.78
N TYR A 262 8.79 9.44 -12.33
CA TYR A 262 9.32 8.08 -12.34
C TYR A 262 10.45 7.89 -13.34
N TYR A 263 10.47 8.61 -14.47
CA TYR A 263 11.65 8.64 -15.34
C TYR A 263 12.89 9.17 -14.61
N ARG A 264 12.76 10.23 -13.81
CA ARG A 264 13.86 10.71 -12.96
C ARG A 264 14.30 9.69 -11.91
N GLN A 265 13.37 8.91 -11.36
CA GLN A 265 13.71 7.82 -10.45
C GLN A 265 14.47 6.70 -11.17
N MET A 266 14.04 6.33 -12.39
CA MET A 266 14.77 5.37 -13.24
C MET A 266 16.17 5.89 -13.56
N GLU A 267 16.30 7.17 -13.90
CA GLU A 267 17.60 7.81 -14.15
C GLU A 267 18.50 7.79 -12.91
N ALA A 268 17.97 8.12 -11.74
CA ALA A 268 18.71 8.09 -10.49
C ALA A 268 19.19 6.68 -10.16
N PHE A 269 18.32 5.68 -10.29
CA PHE A 269 18.65 4.27 -10.04
C PHE A 269 19.73 3.79 -11.00
N LEU A 270 19.56 4.00 -12.30
CA LEU A 270 20.53 3.60 -13.32
C LEU A 270 21.86 4.34 -13.15
N SER A 271 21.84 5.64 -12.84
CA SER A 271 23.07 6.42 -12.61
C SER A 271 23.86 5.87 -11.42
N THR A 272 23.20 5.63 -10.28
CA THR A 272 23.86 5.05 -9.11
C THR A 272 24.41 3.65 -9.40
N LEU A 273 23.60 2.80 -10.04
CA LEU A 273 24.02 1.45 -10.40
C LEU A 273 25.21 1.48 -11.36
N ILE A 274 25.11 2.17 -12.50
CA ILE A 274 26.14 2.21 -13.55
C ILE A 274 27.46 2.77 -13.03
N ASN A 275 27.42 3.81 -12.19
CA ASN A 275 28.63 4.40 -11.61
C ASN A 275 29.36 3.46 -10.64
N SER A 276 28.66 2.47 -10.07
CA SER A 276 29.25 1.45 -9.21
C SER A 276 29.86 0.27 -9.96
N LEU A 277 29.65 0.17 -11.28
CA LEU A 277 30.07 -0.98 -12.08
C LEU A 277 31.44 -0.74 -12.75
N PRO A 278 32.33 -1.76 -12.75
CA PRO A 278 33.61 -1.71 -13.46
C PRO A 278 33.39 -2.02 -14.96
N LEU A 279 32.82 -1.06 -15.69
CA LEU A 279 32.51 -1.21 -17.12
C LEU A 279 33.75 -0.94 -18.00
N GLU A 280 34.01 -1.84 -18.95
CA GLU A 280 35.11 -1.77 -19.93
C GLU A 280 34.52 -1.81 -21.36
N PRO A 281 35.17 -1.20 -22.37
CA PRO A 281 34.67 -1.17 -23.75
C PRO A 281 34.37 -2.56 -24.34
N GLU A 282 35.16 -3.57 -23.96
CA GLU A 282 35.03 -4.96 -24.39
C GLU A 282 33.88 -5.70 -23.68
N LYS A 283 33.30 -5.10 -22.63
CA LYS A 283 32.22 -5.66 -21.81
C LYS A 283 31.17 -4.58 -21.51
N PRO A 284 30.43 -4.10 -22.54
CA PRO A 284 29.44 -3.07 -22.35
C PRO A 284 28.26 -3.58 -21.50
N LEU A 285 27.62 -2.67 -20.79
CA LEU A 285 26.35 -2.94 -20.14
C LEU A 285 25.27 -3.12 -21.22
N LYS A 286 24.62 -4.29 -21.24
CA LYS A 286 23.57 -4.60 -22.22
C LYS A 286 22.19 -4.35 -21.64
N ILE A 287 21.46 -3.42 -22.25
CA ILE A 287 20.11 -3.01 -21.86
C ILE A 287 19.16 -3.35 -23.01
N LEU A 288 18.05 -4.02 -22.69
CA LEU A 288 16.98 -4.33 -23.64
C LEU A 288 15.69 -3.64 -23.17
N GLU A 289 15.13 -2.77 -23.99
CA GLU A 289 13.81 -2.17 -23.72
C GLU A 289 12.74 -2.94 -24.52
N MET A 290 11.74 -3.48 -23.82
CA MET A 290 10.62 -4.21 -24.39
C MET A 290 9.33 -3.40 -24.28
N GLY A 291 8.60 -3.27 -25.40
CA GLY A 291 7.38 -2.47 -25.46
C GLY A 291 7.65 -0.97 -25.36
N ALA A 292 8.73 -0.51 -26.01
CA ALA A 292 9.20 0.86 -25.90
C ALA A 292 8.28 1.89 -26.58
N GLY A 293 7.39 1.44 -27.47
CA GLY A 293 6.33 2.23 -28.10
C GLY A 293 6.83 3.54 -28.72
N THR A 294 6.29 4.66 -28.23
CA THR A 294 6.64 6.01 -28.71
C THR A 294 8.06 6.48 -28.32
N GLY A 295 8.80 5.69 -27.54
CA GLY A 295 10.11 6.03 -26.99
C GLY A 295 10.04 7.03 -25.83
N GLY A 296 8.94 7.03 -25.09
CA GLY A 296 8.68 7.93 -23.95
C GLY A 296 9.72 7.75 -22.84
N THR A 297 10.02 6.51 -22.47
CA THR A 297 11.11 6.16 -21.54
C THR A 297 12.47 6.30 -22.22
N THR A 298 12.61 5.74 -23.42
CA THR A 298 13.87 5.74 -24.20
C THR A 298 14.52 7.12 -24.25
N LYS A 299 13.75 8.19 -24.54
CA LYS A 299 14.30 9.55 -24.68
C LYS A 299 15.06 10.05 -23.45
N TRP A 300 14.64 9.65 -22.24
CA TRP A 300 15.30 10.01 -21.00
C TRP A 300 16.54 9.15 -20.79
N LEU A 301 16.37 7.83 -20.91
CA LEU A 301 17.43 6.88 -20.58
C LEU A 301 18.62 6.96 -21.53
N VAL A 302 18.41 7.07 -22.85
CA VAL A 302 19.53 7.14 -23.81
C VAL A 302 20.33 8.44 -23.65
N SER A 303 19.66 9.54 -23.29
CA SER A 303 20.32 10.80 -22.97
C SER A 303 21.17 10.68 -21.70
N LEU A 304 20.64 10.06 -20.64
CA LEU A 304 21.41 9.74 -19.43
C LEU A 304 22.64 8.87 -19.76
N LEU A 305 22.43 7.77 -20.48
CA LEU A 305 23.49 6.82 -20.81
C LEU A 305 24.62 7.46 -21.60
N ALA A 306 24.28 8.32 -22.58
CA ALA A 306 25.27 9.11 -23.31
C ALA A 306 26.05 10.06 -22.39
N SER A 307 25.38 10.70 -21.42
CA SER A 307 26.02 11.63 -20.47
C SER A 307 26.98 10.94 -19.49
N LEU A 308 26.73 9.68 -19.14
CA LEU A 308 27.60 8.90 -18.25
C LEU A 308 28.92 8.49 -18.93
N GLY A 309 28.96 8.46 -20.27
CA GLY A 309 30.16 8.12 -21.04
C GLY A 309 30.69 6.69 -20.80
N LYS A 310 29.83 5.78 -20.31
CA LYS A 310 30.18 4.38 -20.03
C LYS A 310 29.85 3.47 -21.22
N PRO A 311 30.60 2.38 -21.44
CA PRO A 311 30.28 1.39 -22.47
C PRO A 311 28.92 0.75 -22.24
N VAL A 312 27.99 0.93 -23.19
CA VAL A 312 26.62 0.42 -23.15
C VAL A 312 26.20 -0.06 -24.53
N GLU A 313 25.32 -1.06 -24.58
CA GLU A 313 24.54 -1.44 -25.75
C GLU A 313 23.06 -1.35 -25.36
N TYR A 314 22.25 -0.60 -26.12
CA TYR A 314 20.83 -0.41 -25.84
C TYR A 314 20.00 -0.95 -26.99
N THR A 315 19.25 -2.01 -26.77
CA THR A 315 18.37 -2.62 -27.77
C THR A 315 16.93 -2.16 -27.55
N PHE A 316 16.44 -1.31 -28.44
CA PHE A 316 15.04 -0.88 -28.47
C PHE A 316 14.19 -1.94 -29.17
N THR A 317 13.10 -2.36 -28.53
CA THR A 317 12.13 -3.27 -29.14
C THR A 317 10.68 -2.87 -28.88
N ASP A 318 9.84 -3.17 -29.86
CA ASP A 318 8.39 -3.03 -29.76
C ASP A 318 7.70 -4.07 -30.67
N LEU A 319 6.43 -4.36 -30.40
CA LEU A 319 5.60 -5.22 -31.24
C LEU A 319 5.37 -4.58 -32.61
N ALA A 320 5.14 -3.26 -32.67
CA ALA A 320 4.82 -2.55 -33.90
C ALA A 320 6.10 -2.11 -34.64
N ALA A 321 6.25 -2.57 -35.89
CA ALA A 321 7.42 -2.26 -36.72
C ALA A 321 7.55 -0.75 -37.01
N SER A 322 6.41 -0.05 -37.09
CA SER A 322 6.34 1.39 -37.32
C SER A 322 6.95 2.22 -36.18
N PHE A 323 6.77 1.80 -34.92
CA PHE A 323 7.45 2.41 -33.78
C PHE A 323 8.95 2.18 -33.82
N VAL A 324 9.39 0.96 -34.12
CA VAL A 324 10.83 0.62 -34.27
C VAL A 324 11.49 1.45 -35.37
N ALA A 325 10.85 1.58 -36.54
CA ALA A 325 11.34 2.39 -37.65
C ALA A 325 11.43 3.89 -37.28
N SER A 326 10.44 4.40 -36.55
CA SER A 326 10.41 5.79 -36.08
C SER A 326 11.49 6.06 -35.04
N ALA A 327 11.67 5.15 -34.08
CA ALA A 327 12.72 5.20 -33.06
C ALA A 327 14.12 5.17 -33.70
N ARG A 328 14.33 4.32 -34.72
CA ARG A 328 15.60 4.27 -35.47
C ARG A 328 15.95 5.61 -36.11
N LYS A 329 14.96 6.32 -36.68
CA LYS A 329 15.17 7.67 -37.23
C LYS A 329 15.46 8.70 -36.15
N ARG A 330 14.73 8.63 -35.02
CA ARG A 330 14.80 9.59 -33.90
C ARG A 330 16.09 9.49 -33.09
N PHE A 331 16.54 8.29 -32.77
CA PHE A 331 17.66 8.04 -31.85
C PHE A 331 18.97 7.67 -32.58
N LYS A 332 19.06 7.94 -33.90
CA LYS A 332 20.24 7.62 -34.74
C LYS A 332 21.55 8.28 -34.28
N GLU A 333 21.46 9.36 -33.48
CA GLU A 333 22.63 10.08 -32.97
C GLU A 333 23.40 9.29 -31.90
N TYR A 334 22.75 8.31 -31.27
CA TYR A 334 23.33 7.48 -30.22
C TYR A 334 23.91 6.19 -30.83
N PRO A 335 25.25 6.04 -30.91
CA PRO A 335 25.89 4.94 -31.65
C PRO A 335 25.73 3.56 -30.97
N PHE A 336 25.31 3.54 -29.70
CA PHE A 336 25.09 2.32 -28.92
C PHE A 336 23.68 1.72 -29.10
N MET A 337 22.83 2.31 -29.96
CA MET A 337 21.44 1.89 -30.15
C MET A 337 21.30 0.77 -31.19
N ASN A 338 20.63 -0.29 -30.80
CA ASN A 338 20.13 -1.37 -31.64
C ASN A 338 18.59 -1.33 -31.67
N PHE A 339 18.00 -1.86 -32.74
CA PHE A 339 16.54 -1.80 -32.96
C PHE A 339 16.03 -3.09 -33.59
N CYS A 340 15.05 -3.73 -32.97
CA CYS A 340 14.43 -4.96 -33.44
C CYS A 340 12.93 -4.99 -33.10
N THR A 341 12.11 -5.68 -33.89
CA THR A 341 10.72 -5.95 -33.52
C THR A 341 10.65 -7.16 -32.58
N HIS A 342 9.89 -7.05 -31.49
CA HIS A 342 9.74 -8.14 -30.54
C HIS A 342 8.39 -8.10 -29.84
N ASP A 343 7.75 -9.25 -29.76
CA ASP A 343 6.52 -9.47 -29.00
C ASP A 343 6.89 -10.02 -27.61
N ILE A 344 6.53 -9.29 -26.55
CA ILE A 344 6.80 -9.66 -25.15
C ILE A 344 6.13 -11.00 -24.77
N GLU A 345 5.03 -11.37 -25.44
CA GLU A 345 4.36 -12.65 -25.23
C GLU A 345 5.13 -13.83 -25.85
N LYS A 346 6.20 -13.59 -26.61
CA LYS A 346 7.04 -14.60 -27.23
C LYS A 346 8.38 -14.74 -26.52
N GLU A 347 9.02 -15.88 -26.73
CA GLU A 347 10.39 -16.09 -26.26
C GLU A 347 11.36 -15.15 -26.99
N PRO A 348 12.36 -14.57 -26.29
CA PRO A 348 13.38 -13.74 -26.92
C PRO A 348 14.12 -14.50 -28.03
N ALA A 349 14.59 -13.76 -29.03
CA ALA A 349 15.41 -14.34 -30.09
C ALA A 349 16.69 -14.98 -29.52
N PRO A 350 17.28 -15.99 -30.19
CA PRO A 350 18.42 -16.74 -29.66
C PRO A 350 19.64 -15.89 -29.25
N ASP A 351 19.84 -14.75 -29.91
CA ASP A 351 20.89 -13.77 -29.62
C ASP A 351 20.61 -12.90 -28.38
N LEU A 352 19.36 -12.85 -27.91
CA LEU A 352 18.95 -12.14 -26.69
C LEU A 352 18.90 -13.04 -25.45
N LEU A 353 18.81 -14.37 -25.62
CA LEU A 353 18.68 -15.32 -24.51
C LEU A 353 19.89 -15.28 -23.55
N GLY A 354 19.63 -14.97 -22.27
CA GLY A 354 20.63 -14.94 -21.22
C GLY A 354 21.73 -13.90 -21.40
N THR A 355 21.51 -12.86 -22.22
CA THR A 355 22.55 -11.88 -22.59
C THR A 355 22.39 -10.52 -21.95
N GLN A 356 21.19 -10.18 -21.48
CA GLN A 356 20.85 -8.82 -21.05
C GLN A 356 21.14 -8.65 -19.55
N HIS A 357 21.76 -7.53 -19.20
CA HIS A 357 22.01 -7.16 -17.81
C HIS A 357 20.78 -6.49 -17.22
N ILE A 358 20.09 -5.67 -18.02
CA ILE A 358 18.88 -4.96 -17.64
C ILE A 358 17.86 -5.14 -18.75
N VAL A 359 16.64 -5.55 -18.40
CA VAL A 359 15.47 -5.44 -19.27
C VAL A 359 14.57 -4.34 -18.71
N ILE A 360 14.13 -3.43 -19.57
CA ILE A 360 13.25 -2.31 -19.23
C ILE A 360 11.89 -2.57 -19.87
N ALA A 361 10.81 -2.42 -19.12
CA ALA A 361 9.45 -2.45 -19.65
C ALA A 361 8.59 -1.41 -18.94
N SER A 362 8.13 -0.39 -19.67
CA SER A 362 7.40 0.74 -19.08
C SER A 362 5.96 0.73 -19.60
N ASN A 363 5.01 0.47 -18.72
CA ASN A 363 3.58 0.44 -19.00
C ASN A 363 3.25 -0.42 -20.23
N ALA A 364 3.87 -1.60 -20.32
CA ALA A 364 3.80 -2.48 -21.49
C ALA A 364 3.40 -3.91 -21.13
N VAL A 365 3.86 -4.42 -19.97
CA VAL A 365 3.61 -5.82 -19.60
C VAL A 365 2.14 -6.00 -19.22
N HIS A 366 1.50 -4.99 -18.62
CA HIS A 366 0.08 -5.03 -18.28
C HIS A 366 -0.84 -5.23 -19.49
N ALA A 367 -0.42 -4.80 -20.69
CA ALA A 367 -1.20 -4.92 -21.92
C ALA A 367 -1.20 -6.33 -22.51
N THR A 368 -0.39 -7.24 -21.95
CA THR A 368 -0.30 -8.63 -22.41
C THR A 368 -1.41 -9.51 -21.82
N ARG A 369 -1.70 -10.64 -22.46
CA ARG A 369 -2.70 -11.62 -22.01
C ARG A 369 -2.40 -12.20 -20.64
N SER A 370 -1.12 -12.39 -20.31
CA SER A 370 -0.69 -12.96 -19.03
C SER A 370 0.60 -12.34 -18.53
N MET A 371 0.53 -11.63 -17.40
CA MET A 371 1.72 -11.00 -16.80
C MET A 371 2.77 -12.04 -16.45
N THR A 372 2.37 -13.19 -15.88
CA THR A 372 3.30 -14.27 -15.51
C THR A 372 4.01 -14.86 -16.73
N LYS A 373 3.30 -15.10 -17.85
CA LYS A 373 3.94 -15.66 -19.06
C LYS A 373 4.90 -14.65 -19.68
N SER A 374 4.47 -13.39 -19.80
CA SER A 374 5.29 -12.31 -20.36
C SER A 374 6.55 -12.06 -19.53
N THR A 375 6.42 -12.00 -18.20
CA THR A 375 7.57 -11.85 -17.30
C THR A 375 8.48 -13.08 -17.29
N ALA A 376 7.93 -14.29 -17.49
CA ALA A 376 8.73 -15.50 -17.66
C ALA A 376 9.54 -15.48 -18.98
N ASN A 377 8.99 -14.93 -20.07
CA ASN A 377 9.74 -14.73 -21.31
C ASN A 377 10.82 -13.66 -21.15
N ILE A 378 10.50 -12.51 -20.54
CA ILE A 378 11.47 -11.46 -20.21
C ILE A 378 12.64 -12.05 -19.42
N ARG A 379 12.33 -12.88 -18.42
CA ARG A 379 13.35 -13.53 -17.58
C ARG A 379 14.36 -14.34 -18.40
N LYS A 380 13.96 -14.93 -19.53
CA LYS A 380 14.88 -15.70 -20.40
C LYS A 380 15.90 -14.81 -21.12
N ALA A 381 15.63 -13.52 -21.30
CA ALA A 381 16.61 -12.58 -21.87
C ALA A 381 17.70 -12.19 -20.85
N LEU A 382 17.39 -12.27 -19.56
CA LEU A 382 18.29 -11.84 -18.49
C LEU A 382 19.36 -12.89 -18.20
N GLN A 383 20.60 -12.43 -18.05
CA GLN A 383 21.67 -13.23 -17.43
C GLN A 383 21.38 -13.47 -15.93
N PRO A 384 22.13 -14.34 -15.23
CA PRO A 384 22.04 -14.44 -13.77
C PRO A 384 22.28 -13.09 -13.08
N ASN A 385 21.43 -12.76 -12.10
CA ASN A 385 21.37 -11.46 -11.42
C ASN A 385 21.10 -10.24 -12.33
N GLY A 386 20.62 -10.46 -13.55
CA GLY A 386 20.04 -9.40 -14.38
C GLY A 386 18.77 -8.81 -13.75
N ILE A 387 18.47 -7.57 -14.12
CA ILE A 387 17.38 -6.77 -13.54
C ILE A 387 16.28 -6.61 -14.59
N LEU A 388 15.06 -6.99 -14.27
CA LEU A 388 13.87 -6.45 -14.91
C LEU A 388 13.49 -5.18 -14.16
N MET A 389 13.58 -4.01 -14.81
CA MET A 389 13.16 -2.72 -14.29
C MET A 389 11.87 -2.30 -14.98
N MET A 390 10.78 -2.15 -14.24
CA MET A 390 9.47 -1.81 -14.79
C MET A 390 8.95 -0.51 -14.21
N LEU A 391 8.37 0.34 -15.05
CA LEU A 391 7.49 1.42 -14.60
C LEU A 391 6.07 0.98 -14.93
N GLU A 392 5.24 0.75 -13.92
CA GLU A 392 3.87 0.26 -14.14
C GLU A 392 2.88 1.06 -13.31
N MET A 393 1.73 1.35 -13.91
CA MET A 393 0.54 1.78 -13.17
C MET A 393 0.14 0.69 -12.17
N THR A 394 -0.09 1.09 -10.93
CA THR A 394 -0.54 0.23 -9.83
C THR A 394 -1.89 0.66 -9.24
N GLY A 395 -2.39 1.82 -9.67
CA GLY A 395 -3.73 2.32 -9.36
C GLY A 395 -4.45 2.78 -10.62
N THR A 396 -5.76 2.52 -10.68
CA THR A 396 -6.60 2.89 -11.82
C THR A 396 -6.98 4.37 -11.78
N LEU A 397 -6.97 5.03 -12.95
CA LEU A 397 -7.42 6.41 -13.13
C LEU A 397 -8.44 6.44 -14.27
N TYR A 398 -9.66 6.95 -14.02
CA TYR A 398 -10.71 6.93 -15.04
C TYR A 398 -10.33 7.66 -16.33
N TRP A 399 -9.53 8.73 -16.24
CA TRP A 399 -9.10 9.47 -17.43
C TRP A 399 -8.11 8.67 -18.28
N VAL A 400 -7.29 7.80 -17.67
CA VAL A 400 -6.43 6.86 -18.39
C VAL A 400 -7.32 5.84 -19.11
N ASP A 401 -8.31 5.26 -18.42
CA ASP A 401 -9.22 4.28 -19.02
C ASP A 401 -10.13 4.89 -20.09
N MET A 402 -10.45 6.18 -19.99
CA MET A 402 -11.15 6.94 -21.04
C MET A 402 -10.32 7.03 -22.32
N ILE A 403 -8.99 7.16 -22.19
CA ILE A 403 -8.07 7.26 -23.34
C ILE A 403 -7.73 5.88 -23.88
N PHE A 404 -7.34 4.94 -23.02
CA PHE A 404 -6.76 3.68 -23.44
C PHE A 404 -7.78 2.55 -23.52
N GLY A 405 -8.88 2.63 -22.78
CA GLY A 405 -9.96 1.64 -22.84
C GLY A 405 -10.67 1.59 -24.20
N ILE A 406 -10.45 2.57 -25.08
CA ILE A 406 -10.91 2.52 -26.48
C ILE A 406 -10.09 1.54 -27.34
N PHE A 407 -8.91 1.12 -26.88
CA PHE A 407 -8.06 0.14 -27.56
C PHE A 407 -8.40 -1.26 -27.09
N GLU A 408 -8.43 -2.21 -28.02
CA GLU A 408 -8.57 -3.64 -27.72
C GLU A 408 -7.43 -4.14 -26.80
N GLY A 409 -6.21 -3.61 -27.00
CA GLY A 409 -5.02 -3.92 -26.21
C GLY A 409 -5.19 -3.73 -24.69
N TRP A 410 -6.08 -2.83 -24.27
CA TRP A 410 -6.35 -2.56 -22.84
C TRP A 410 -7.17 -3.67 -22.16
N TRP A 411 -7.77 -4.57 -22.95
CA TRP A 411 -8.70 -5.59 -22.47
C TRP A 411 -8.27 -7.03 -22.85
N LEU A 412 -7.01 -7.23 -23.20
CA LEU A 412 -6.48 -8.54 -23.64
C LEU A 412 -6.25 -9.55 -22.51
N PHE A 413 -6.34 -9.15 -21.24
CA PHE A 413 -5.95 -10.02 -20.12
C PHE A 413 -6.82 -11.29 -20.02
N GLU A 414 -6.17 -12.44 -19.84
CA GLU A 414 -6.79 -13.78 -19.76
C GLU A 414 -6.29 -14.58 -18.53
N ASP A 415 -5.60 -13.91 -17.60
CA ASP A 415 -4.92 -14.50 -16.43
C ASP A 415 -5.68 -14.29 -15.11
N GLY A 416 -6.99 -14.03 -15.19
CA GLY A 416 -7.86 -13.81 -14.03
C GLY A 416 -7.89 -12.37 -13.53
N ARG A 417 -7.13 -11.45 -14.15
CA ARG A 417 -7.30 -10.01 -13.95
C ARG A 417 -8.70 -9.56 -14.38
N LYS A 418 -9.19 -8.49 -13.74
CA LYS A 418 -10.42 -7.78 -14.11
C LYS A 418 -10.15 -6.44 -14.82
N HIS A 419 -8.88 -6.04 -14.86
CA HIS A 419 -8.40 -4.78 -15.44
C HIS A 419 -6.93 -4.96 -15.86
N ALA A 420 -6.45 -4.20 -16.86
CA ALA A 420 -5.05 -4.27 -17.29
C ALA A 420 -4.08 -3.87 -16.16
N VAL A 421 -4.33 -2.70 -15.56
CA VAL A 421 -3.62 -2.20 -14.36
C VAL A 421 -3.75 -3.21 -13.20
N ALA A 422 -2.62 -3.52 -12.57
CA ALA A 422 -2.51 -4.49 -11.49
C ALA A 422 -1.80 -3.89 -10.27
N SER A 423 -2.17 -4.31 -9.06
CA SER A 423 -1.53 -3.86 -7.82
C SER A 423 -0.10 -4.36 -7.70
N GLU A 424 0.69 -3.73 -6.83
CA GLU A 424 2.05 -4.16 -6.48
C GLU A 424 2.11 -5.61 -5.97
N THR A 425 1.06 -6.07 -5.29
CA THR A 425 0.95 -7.45 -4.80
C THR A 425 0.72 -8.44 -5.93
N GLN A 426 -0.11 -8.09 -6.92
CA GLN A 426 -0.31 -8.90 -8.12
C GLN A 426 0.98 -8.96 -8.96
N TRP A 427 1.68 -7.84 -9.09
CA TRP A 427 2.99 -7.79 -9.77
C TRP A 427 4.03 -8.68 -9.07
N ARG A 428 4.15 -8.60 -7.74
CA ARG A 428 5.04 -9.47 -6.97
C ARG A 428 4.74 -10.94 -7.25
N GLN A 429 3.48 -11.34 -7.15
CA GLN A 429 3.07 -12.71 -7.38
C GLN A 429 3.43 -13.17 -8.81
N ALA A 430 3.17 -12.33 -9.82
CA ALA A 430 3.48 -12.65 -11.21
C ALA A 430 4.99 -12.84 -11.43
N LEU A 431 5.82 -11.93 -10.90
CA LEU A 431 7.28 -11.96 -11.02
C LEU A 431 7.89 -13.17 -10.27
N GLU A 432 7.47 -13.42 -9.02
CA GLU A 432 7.95 -14.56 -8.26
C GLU A 432 7.57 -15.89 -8.93
N THR A 433 6.35 -15.97 -9.49
CA THR A 433 5.89 -17.15 -10.25
C THR A 433 6.67 -17.32 -11.55
N ALA A 434 7.04 -16.21 -12.21
CA ALA A 434 7.91 -16.21 -13.37
C ALA A 434 9.38 -16.56 -13.05
N GLY A 435 9.74 -16.70 -11.77
CA GLY A 435 11.04 -17.19 -11.32
C GLY A 435 12.05 -16.08 -10.99
N PHE A 436 11.61 -14.83 -10.79
CA PHE A 436 12.45 -13.79 -10.21
C PHE A 436 12.68 -14.09 -8.72
N GLY A 437 13.94 -14.06 -8.27
CA GLY A 437 14.34 -14.46 -6.92
C GLY A 437 14.27 -13.34 -5.89
N PHE A 438 14.19 -12.09 -6.35
CA PHE A 438 13.99 -10.89 -5.54
C PHE A 438 13.09 -9.91 -6.30
N VAL A 439 12.13 -9.32 -5.60
CA VAL A 439 11.19 -8.32 -6.16
C VAL A 439 11.03 -7.17 -5.17
N ASP A 440 11.16 -5.93 -5.64
CA ASP A 440 10.92 -4.73 -4.85
C ASP A 440 10.31 -3.61 -5.70
N TRP A 441 9.82 -2.55 -5.06
CA TRP A 441 9.26 -1.36 -5.72
C TRP A 441 9.52 -0.07 -4.94
N THR A 442 9.44 1.07 -5.64
CA THR A 442 9.51 2.40 -5.00
C THR A 442 8.28 2.66 -4.15
N ASP A 443 8.48 3.28 -2.99
CA ASP A 443 7.44 3.50 -2.00
C ASP A 443 7.57 4.87 -1.32
N GLY A 444 6.47 5.37 -0.77
CA GLY A 444 6.40 6.70 -0.16
C GLY A 444 5.05 6.97 0.51
N LEU A 445 4.98 8.08 1.25
CA LEU A 445 3.81 8.47 2.04
C LEU A 445 2.77 9.26 1.24
N LEU A 446 3.20 9.91 0.16
CA LEU A 446 2.30 10.68 -0.69
C LEU A 446 1.31 9.76 -1.43
N PRO A 447 0.02 10.15 -1.57
CA PRO A 447 -0.99 9.30 -2.20
C PRO A 447 -0.70 9.03 -3.69
N GLU A 448 0.05 9.91 -4.36
CA GLU A 448 0.48 9.75 -5.75
C GLU A 448 1.30 8.48 -5.98
N ASN A 449 1.99 7.96 -4.95
CA ASN A 449 2.75 6.71 -5.03
C ASN A 449 1.87 5.49 -5.35
N LYS A 450 0.55 5.60 -5.17
CA LYS A 450 -0.39 4.53 -5.49
C LYS A 450 -0.80 4.51 -6.96
N VAL A 451 -0.41 5.51 -7.75
CA VAL A 451 -0.78 5.61 -9.17
C VAL A 451 0.18 4.78 -10.01
N GLU A 452 1.47 5.02 -9.88
CA GLU A 452 2.53 4.30 -10.60
C GLU A 452 3.66 3.94 -9.64
N ARG A 453 4.40 2.89 -9.97
CA ARG A 453 5.60 2.51 -9.23
C ARG A 453 6.70 2.09 -10.19
N LEU A 454 7.94 2.35 -9.77
CA LEU A 454 9.11 1.69 -10.33
C LEU A 454 9.28 0.36 -9.59
N LEU A 455 9.22 -0.75 -10.30
CA LEU A 455 9.41 -2.10 -9.79
C LEU A 455 10.72 -2.70 -10.32
N ILE A 456 11.37 -3.51 -9.51
CA ILE A 456 12.50 -4.34 -9.95
C ILE A 456 12.24 -5.82 -9.66
N GLY A 457 12.61 -6.68 -10.60
CA GLY A 457 12.71 -8.12 -10.43
C GLY A 457 14.13 -8.58 -10.76
N VAL A 458 14.80 -9.29 -9.86
CA VAL A 458 16.17 -9.78 -10.09
C VAL A 458 16.16 -11.27 -10.39
N SER A 459 16.88 -11.69 -11.44
CA SER A 459 16.95 -13.06 -11.93
C SER A 459 17.89 -13.97 -11.11
N CYS A 460 17.90 -13.82 -9.78
CA CYS A 460 18.67 -14.64 -8.85
C CYS A 460 17.90 -15.89 -8.39
N GLU A 461 18.55 -16.78 -7.63
CA GLU A 461 17.87 -17.89 -6.95
C GLU A 461 16.78 -17.36 -6.03
N LYS A 462 15.67 -18.11 -5.96
CA LYS A 462 14.56 -17.77 -5.07
C LYS A 462 15.09 -17.72 -3.65
N GLN A 463 15.19 -16.51 -3.12
CA GLN A 463 15.36 -16.33 -1.70
C GLN A 463 14.21 -17.10 -1.05
N PRO A 464 14.47 -18.02 -0.08
CA PRO A 464 13.39 -18.68 0.65
C PRO A 464 12.43 -17.59 1.09
N VAL A 465 11.11 -17.83 1.02
CA VAL A 465 10.05 -16.84 1.25
C VAL A 465 10.23 -16.18 2.62
N SER A 466 11.16 -15.25 2.67
CA SER A 466 11.26 -14.16 3.59
C SER A 466 10.29 -13.18 2.95
N SER A 467 9.10 -13.11 3.53
CA SER A 467 8.43 -11.82 3.58
C SER A 467 9.53 -10.78 3.85
N ILE A 468 9.85 -9.94 2.87
CA ILE A 468 10.91 -8.94 2.98
C ILE A 468 10.71 -8.21 4.31
N GLN A 469 11.58 -8.60 5.22
CA GLN A 469 11.99 -7.94 6.43
C GLN A 469 13.34 -8.57 6.64
N ASP A 470 14.36 -7.88 6.12
CA ASP A 470 15.72 -8.08 6.55
C ASP A 470 15.72 -7.96 8.09
N HIS A 471 15.65 -9.11 8.77
CA HIS A 471 15.60 -9.18 10.22
C HIS A 471 16.85 -8.54 10.82
N ASP A 472 17.99 -8.65 10.13
CA ASP A 472 19.25 -8.05 10.55
C ASP A 472 19.19 -6.53 10.44
N ALA A 473 18.67 -5.97 9.33
CA ALA A 473 18.47 -4.52 9.21
C ALA A 473 17.45 -3.99 10.22
N ARG A 474 16.34 -4.71 10.42
CA ARG A 474 15.34 -4.34 11.45
C ARG A 474 15.95 -4.39 12.83
N GLN A 475 16.68 -5.46 13.15
CA GLN A 475 17.36 -5.63 14.42
C GLN A 475 18.40 -4.51 14.63
N ALA A 476 19.17 -4.13 13.61
CA ALA A 476 20.12 -3.02 13.69
C ALA A 476 19.43 -1.67 14.00
N VAL A 477 18.26 -1.41 13.41
CA VAL A 477 17.45 -0.22 13.73
C VAL A 477 16.93 -0.28 15.16
N ILE A 478 16.46 -1.45 15.63
CA ILE A 478 16.06 -1.64 17.02
C ILE A 478 17.22 -1.39 17.97
N ASP A 479 18.38 -1.98 17.69
CA ASP A 479 19.59 -1.88 18.52
C ASP A 479 20.06 -0.44 18.63
N HIS A 480 19.94 0.37 17.56
CA HIS A 480 20.21 1.80 17.61
C HIS A 480 19.34 2.52 18.66
N TYR A 481 18.02 2.31 18.64
CA TYR A 481 17.12 2.94 19.60
C TYR A 481 17.28 2.38 21.02
N VAL A 482 17.51 1.08 21.16
CA VAL A 482 17.79 0.44 22.45
C VAL A 482 19.05 1.02 23.07
N SER A 483 20.12 1.18 22.29
CA SER A 483 21.37 1.81 22.74
C SER A 483 21.16 3.25 23.20
N GLY A 484 20.40 4.04 22.44
CA GLY A 484 20.03 5.41 22.85
C GLY A 484 19.27 5.46 24.17
N MET A 485 18.44 4.44 24.45
CA MET A 485 17.68 4.29 25.71
C MET A 485 18.43 3.56 26.83
N SER A 486 19.64 3.04 26.62
CA SER A 486 20.38 2.26 27.63
C SER A 486 21.82 2.73 27.89
N SER A 487 22.34 3.69 27.11
CA SER A 487 23.74 4.14 27.17
C SER A 487 24.20 4.70 28.53
N GLU A 488 23.32 5.39 29.28
CA GLU A 488 23.66 6.05 30.55
C GLU A 488 23.70 5.09 31.76
N TRP A 489 23.24 3.86 31.62
CA TRP A 489 23.07 2.92 32.73
C TRP A 489 24.23 1.91 32.84
N GLN A 490 25.33 2.16 32.14
CA GLN A 490 26.58 1.38 32.24
C GLN A 490 27.50 1.84 33.39
N GLN A 491 27.14 2.88 34.15
CA GLN A 491 27.93 3.37 35.30
C GLN A 491 27.37 2.88 36.65
N GLU A 492 28.26 2.38 37.52
CA GLU A 492 27.92 1.94 38.87
C GLU A 492 27.31 3.10 39.69
N THR A 493 26.07 2.91 40.14
CA THR A 493 25.35 3.88 40.99
C THR A 493 25.53 3.49 42.46
N PRO A 494 25.58 4.46 43.41
CA PRO A 494 25.82 4.17 44.82
C PRO A 494 24.83 3.17 45.42
N PRO A 495 25.25 2.36 46.40
CA PRO A 495 24.40 1.36 47.04
C PRO A 495 23.20 2.02 47.75
N PRO A 496 22.09 1.28 47.93
CA PRO A 496 20.91 1.76 48.67
C PRO A 496 21.31 2.22 50.07
N SER A 497 20.65 3.29 50.54
CA SER A 497 20.91 3.83 51.88
C SER A 497 20.47 2.83 52.95
N THR A 498 21.40 2.49 53.85
CA THR A 498 21.18 1.52 54.94
C THR A 498 20.39 2.17 56.07
N GLY A 499 19.11 1.83 56.18
CA GLY A 499 18.23 2.22 57.28
C GLY A 499 17.02 1.29 57.36
N ASP A 500 16.45 1.15 58.56
CA ASP A 500 15.20 0.42 58.76
C ASP A 500 14.06 1.19 58.07
N ALA A 501 13.42 0.55 57.10
CA ALA A 501 12.32 1.15 56.36
C ALA A 501 11.07 1.24 57.29
N PRO A 502 10.47 2.43 57.50
CA PRO A 502 9.13 2.48 58.06
C PRO A 502 8.17 1.73 57.14
N ALA A 503 7.08 1.17 57.67
CA ALA A 503 6.03 0.51 56.90
C ALA A 503 5.47 1.49 55.85
N GLY A 504 6.04 1.43 54.64
CA GLY A 504 6.05 2.57 53.73
C GLY A 504 4.82 2.63 52.84
N GLU A 505 4.17 3.80 52.85
CA GLU A 505 3.07 4.16 51.96
C GLU A 505 3.34 3.72 50.51
N LEU A 506 2.36 3.09 49.86
CA LEU A 506 2.47 2.72 48.45
C LEU A 506 1.99 3.88 47.57
N ALA A 507 2.88 4.38 46.71
CA ALA A 507 2.50 5.32 45.66
C ALA A 507 2.74 4.71 44.27
N VAL A 508 1.71 4.76 43.43
CA VAL A 508 1.73 4.27 42.05
C VAL A 508 1.72 5.45 41.10
N LEU A 509 2.72 5.52 40.23
CA LEU A 509 2.79 6.50 39.15
C LEU A 509 2.24 5.89 37.86
N VAL A 510 1.31 6.58 37.21
CA VAL A 510 0.70 6.17 35.95
C VAL A 510 0.92 7.24 34.89
N THR A 511 1.50 6.88 33.76
CA THR A 511 1.54 7.75 32.58
C THR A 511 0.32 7.49 31.70
N GLY A 512 -0.24 8.53 31.07
CA GLY A 512 -1.35 8.36 30.11
C GLY A 512 -2.72 8.14 30.76
N GLY A 513 -2.93 8.69 31.97
CA GLY A 513 -4.16 8.52 32.75
C GLY A 513 -5.45 9.02 32.10
N THR A 514 -5.37 9.84 31.06
CA THR A 514 -6.54 10.32 30.29
C THR A 514 -6.92 9.44 29.10
N GLY A 515 -6.09 8.44 28.76
CA GLY A 515 -6.38 7.47 27.70
C GLY A 515 -7.45 6.46 28.13
N SER A 516 -8.01 5.71 27.17
CA SER A 516 -9.07 4.71 27.44
C SER A 516 -8.69 3.72 28.53
N LEU A 517 -7.58 2.99 28.34
CA LEU A 517 -7.05 2.06 29.34
C LEU A 517 -6.52 2.80 30.58
N GLY A 518 -5.79 3.90 30.39
CA GLY A 518 -5.17 4.65 31.48
C GLY A 518 -6.16 5.18 32.52
N SER A 519 -7.35 5.64 32.10
CA SER A 519 -8.40 6.08 33.03
C SER A 519 -8.93 4.93 33.90
N HIS A 520 -9.06 3.73 33.33
CA HIS A 520 -9.46 2.55 34.11
C HIS A 520 -8.35 2.09 35.06
N ILE A 521 -7.08 2.14 34.65
CA ILE A 521 -5.93 1.83 35.52
C ILE A 521 -5.89 2.76 36.72
N VAL A 522 -5.97 4.08 36.49
CA VAL A 522 -5.93 5.07 37.57
C VAL A 522 -7.08 4.85 38.55
N ALA A 523 -8.28 4.57 38.03
CA ALA A 523 -9.45 4.31 38.86
C ALA A 523 -9.30 3.04 39.71
N ASP A 524 -8.91 1.92 39.11
CA ASP A 524 -8.72 0.65 39.83
C ASP A 524 -7.68 0.79 40.93
N ILE A 525 -6.51 1.35 40.61
CA ILE A 525 -5.41 1.58 41.56
C ILE A 525 -5.83 2.50 42.71
N ALA A 526 -6.59 3.55 42.44
CA ALA A 526 -7.07 4.48 43.48
C ALA A 526 -8.04 3.80 44.46
N GLU A 527 -8.81 2.81 44.01
CA GLU A 527 -9.73 2.05 44.88
C GLU A 527 -9.02 0.98 45.72
N ARG A 528 -7.76 0.62 45.42
CA ARG A 528 -7.00 -0.34 46.22
C ARG A 528 -6.69 0.21 47.61
N ALA A 529 -7.05 -0.55 48.66
CA ALA A 529 -6.92 -0.11 50.06
C ALA A 529 -5.46 0.05 50.52
N ASN A 530 -4.54 -0.73 49.96
CA ASN A 530 -3.11 -0.67 50.25
C ASN A 530 -2.37 0.46 49.51
N ILE A 531 -3.05 1.19 48.61
CA ILE A 531 -2.47 2.33 47.89
C ILE A 531 -2.81 3.62 48.59
N ASN A 532 -1.79 4.40 48.93
CA ASN A 532 -1.90 5.67 49.63
C ASN A 532 -1.92 6.87 48.67
N ARG A 533 -1.28 6.74 47.50
CA ARG A 533 -1.15 7.84 46.54
C ARG A 533 -1.12 7.32 45.11
N VAL A 534 -1.80 8.04 44.20
CA VAL A 534 -1.76 7.77 42.76
C VAL A 534 -1.28 9.02 42.04
N ILE A 535 -0.08 8.95 41.47
CA ILE A 535 0.55 10.05 40.76
C ILE A 535 0.24 9.89 39.26
N VAL A 536 -0.44 10.86 38.67
CA VAL A 536 -0.83 10.80 37.26
C VAL A 536 -0.10 11.89 36.48
N LEU A 537 0.66 11.49 35.45
CA LEU A 537 1.36 12.42 34.57
C LEU A 537 0.55 12.64 33.30
N ASN A 538 -0.10 13.81 33.21
CA ASN A 538 -0.91 14.20 32.07
C ASN A 538 -0.15 15.17 31.16
N ARG A 539 -0.36 15.06 29.84
CA ARG A 539 0.29 15.93 28.85
C ARG A 539 -0.20 17.37 29.00
N ARG A 540 0.70 18.36 28.90
CA ARG A 540 0.35 19.80 28.89
C ARG A 540 -0.68 20.17 27.83
N THR A 541 -1.70 20.90 28.25
CA THR A 541 -2.78 21.51 27.42
C THR A 541 -3.29 22.78 28.10
N ASP A 542 -4.15 23.54 27.43
CA ASP A 542 -4.77 24.75 27.99
C ASP A 542 -5.79 24.45 29.12
N VAL A 543 -6.22 23.18 29.27
CA VAL A 543 -7.13 22.75 30.33
C VAL A 543 -6.33 22.14 31.49
N ASP A 544 -6.71 22.54 32.71
CA ASP A 544 -6.17 21.99 33.96
C ASP A 544 -6.13 20.45 33.96
N ALA A 545 -5.03 19.88 34.46
CA ALA A 545 -4.76 18.46 34.37
C ALA A 545 -5.71 17.62 35.23
N MET A 546 -6.11 18.12 36.41
CA MET A 546 -7.07 17.44 37.28
C MET A 546 -8.46 17.46 36.65
N LYS A 547 -8.87 18.61 36.10
CA LYS A 547 -10.15 18.73 35.38
C LYS A 547 -10.23 17.74 34.21
N ARG A 548 -9.18 17.66 33.37
CA ARG A 548 -9.13 16.67 32.27
C ARG A 548 -9.19 15.23 32.75
N GLN A 549 -8.56 14.92 33.89
CA GLN A 549 -8.61 13.58 34.46
C GLN A 549 -10.05 13.23 34.88
N VAL A 550 -10.75 14.16 35.53
CA VAL A 550 -12.16 14.00 35.92
C VAL A 550 -13.09 13.89 34.71
N GLU A 551 -12.86 14.69 33.66
CA GLU A 551 -13.59 14.58 32.39
C GLU A 551 -13.34 13.22 31.71
N ALA A 552 -12.10 12.72 31.76
CA ALA A 552 -11.75 11.41 31.23
C ALA A 552 -12.46 10.26 31.97
N PHE A 553 -12.66 10.37 33.29
CA PHE A 553 -13.49 9.43 34.04
C PHE A 553 -14.96 9.54 33.67
N SER A 554 -15.51 10.75 33.68
CA SER A 554 -16.93 11.02 33.48
C SER A 554 -17.41 10.59 32.09
N SER A 555 -16.62 10.89 31.04
CA SER A 555 -16.90 10.48 29.66
C SER A 555 -16.88 8.96 29.43
N ARG A 556 -16.37 8.20 30.40
CA ARG A 556 -16.28 6.73 30.38
C ARG A 556 -17.16 6.06 31.43
N GLY A 557 -18.01 6.83 32.13
CA GLY A 557 -18.88 6.31 33.18
C GLY A 557 -18.12 5.81 34.43
N ILE A 558 -16.89 6.26 34.63
CA ILE A 558 -16.07 5.92 35.80
C ILE A 558 -16.41 6.89 36.94
N ALA A 559 -16.73 6.35 38.11
CA ALA A 559 -16.96 7.11 39.33
C ALA A 559 -16.07 6.58 40.45
N LEU A 560 -15.34 7.47 41.12
CA LEU A 560 -14.46 7.13 42.24
C LEU A 560 -15.16 7.35 43.57
N SER A 561 -14.81 6.52 44.56
CA SER A 561 -15.12 6.79 45.96
C SER A 561 -14.43 8.08 46.44
N ALA A 562 -14.98 8.74 47.46
CA ALA A 562 -14.38 9.95 48.03
C ALA A 562 -12.94 9.68 48.50
N THR A 563 -12.72 8.53 49.15
CA THR A 563 -11.40 8.06 49.58
C THR A 563 -10.43 7.81 48.44
N ALA A 564 -10.90 7.28 47.29
CA ALA A 564 -10.06 7.08 46.11
C ALA A 564 -9.68 8.42 45.46
N ALA A 565 -10.62 9.35 45.37
CA ALA A 565 -10.38 10.68 44.82
C ALA A 565 -9.31 11.46 45.62
N GLU A 566 -9.28 11.32 46.94
CA GLU A 566 -8.29 11.96 47.82
C GLU A 566 -6.84 11.47 47.59
N LYS A 567 -6.66 10.27 47.04
CA LYS A 567 -5.33 9.70 46.73
C LYS A 567 -4.71 10.28 45.46
N LEU A 568 -5.50 10.90 44.58
CA LEU A 568 -5.05 11.36 43.27
C LEU A 568 -4.17 12.60 43.37
N ARG A 569 -3.02 12.58 42.69
CA ARG A 569 -2.14 13.72 42.47
C ARG A 569 -1.84 13.81 40.97
N VAL A 570 -2.45 14.77 40.29
CA VAL A 570 -2.34 14.91 38.84
C VAL A 570 -1.42 16.06 38.49
N TYR A 571 -0.39 15.78 37.69
CA TYR A 571 0.60 16.75 37.27
C TYR A 571 0.50 17.04 35.78
N ASP A 572 0.60 18.32 35.43
CA ASP A 572 0.64 18.76 34.04
C ASP A 572 2.07 18.83 33.52
N THR A 573 2.42 17.97 32.56
CA THR A 573 3.82 17.82 32.18
C THR A 573 4.06 17.38 30.74
N ASN A 574 5.32 17.49 30.31
CA ASN A 574 5.80 16.90 29.05
C ASN A 574 6.90 15.89 29.39
N ILE A 575 6.49 14.63 29.55
CA ILE A 575 7.37 13.52 29.95
C ILE A 575 8.50 13.21 28.95
N CYS A 576 8.47 13.79 27.74
CA CYS A 576 9.57 13.69 26.77
C CYS A 576 10.75 14.61 27.13
N LYS A 577 10.54 15.62 27.97
CA LYS A 577 11.60 16.54 28.44
C LYS A 577 12.37 15.94 29.63
N PRO A 578 13.63 16.37 29.87
CA PRO A 578 14.37 16.03 31.08
C PRO A 578 13.55 16.26 32.36
N ASN A 579 13.79 15.43 33.38
CA ASN A 579 13.03 15.44 34.64
C ASN A 579 11.51 15.37 34.40
N LEU A 580 11.11 14.64 33.36
CA LEU A 580 9.72 14.48 32.91
C LEU A 580 9.02 15.79 32.55
N GLY A 581 9.75 16.90 32.37
CA GLY A 581 9.19 18.25 32.16
C GLY A 581 8.66 18.94 33.42
N LEU A 582 8.95 18.39 34.61
CA LEU A 582 8.56 18.94 35.90
C LEU A 582 9.63 19.91 36.44
N PRO A 583 9.25 20.91 37.26
CA PRO A 583 10.18 21.64 38.12
C PRO A 583 11.00 20.67 39.00
N LEU A 584 12.26 21.01 39.30
CA LEU A 584 13.19 20.07 39.94
C LEU A 584 12.76 19.64 41.34
N ASP A 585 12.20 20.56 42.12
CA ASP A 585 11.57 20.30 43.43
C ASP A 585 10.41 19.31 43.28
N VAL A 586 9.49 19.56 42.34
CA VAL A 586 8.36 18.67 42.07
C VAL A 586 8.82 17.29 41.57
N TYR A 587 9.82 17.24 40.69
CA TYR A 587 10.39 15.98 40.22
C TYR A 587 11.00 15.19 41.38
N ASN A 588 11.73 15.85 42.27
CA ASN A 588 12.32 15.22 43.45
C ASN A 588 11.25 14.66 44.39
N ASP A 589 10.16 15.39 44.59
CA ASP A 589 9.03 14.90 45.40
C ASP A 589 8.37 13.67 44.75
N VAL A 590 8.14 13.71 43.44
CA VAL A 590 7.60 12.59 42.67
C VAL A 590 8.53 11.38 42.75
N ALA A 591 9.83 11.56 42.53
CA ALA A 591 10.82 10.48 42.60
C ALA A 591 10.90 9.86 44.01
N SER A 592 10.84 10.68 45.06
CA SER A 592 10.91 10.21 46.45
C SER A 592 9.65 9.45 46.88
N ALA A 593 8.48 9.86 46.38
CA ALA A 593 7.22 9.21 46.71
C ALA A 593 6.97 7.94 45.88
N THR A 594 7.47 7.87 44.64
CA THR A 594 7.13 6.81 43.69
C THR A 594 7.71 5.47 44.10
N THR A 595 6.86 4.45 44.10
CA THR A 595 7.27 3.09 44.44
C THR A 595 6.93 2.04 43.38
N HIS A 596 5.89 2.32 42.59
CA HIS A 596 5.44 1.51 41.47
C HIS A 596 5.22 2.43 40.28
N ILE A 597 5.58 2.00 39.07
CA ILE A 597 5.42 2.77 37.84
C ILE A 597 4.68 1.91 36.81
N ILE A 598 3.56 2.40 36.31
CA ILE A 598 2.84 1.85 35.17
C ILE A 598 2.99 2.82 33.99
N HIS A 599 3.80 2.41 33.01
CA HIS A 599 3.99 3.19 31.79
C HIS A 599 2.97 2.79 30.71
N SER A 600 1.85 3.52 30.65
CA SER A 600 0.76 3.30 29.68
C SER A 600 0.71 4.35 28.56
N ALA A 601 1.30 5.53 28.75
CA ALA A 601 1.26 6.61 27.76
C ALA A 601 1.92 6.17 26.44
N TRP A 602 1.14 6.12 25.37
CA TRP A 602 1.63 5.76 24.04
C TRP A 602 0.82 6.42 22.93
N ALA A 603 1.46 6.71 21.80
CA ALA A 603 0.77 7.20 20.59
C ALA A 603 0.31 6.01 19.73
N MET A 604 -1.00 5.82 19.57
CA MET A 604 -1.53 4.68 18.83
C MET A 604 -1.55 4.95 17.31
N SER A 605 -0.62 4.37 16.56
CA SER A 605 -0.55 4.50 15.10
C SER A 605 0.18 3.33 14.44
N ALA A 606 -0.55 2.42 13.81
CA ALA A 606 0.05 1.27 13.12
C ALA A 606 0.73 1.64 11.78
N LYS A 607 0.40 2.80 11.20
CA LYS A 607 0.93 3.28 9.92
C LYS A 607 2.24 4.08 10.06
N ARG A 608 2.59 4.48 11.30
CA ARG A 608 3.76 5.31 11.54
C ARG A 608 5.04 4.46 11.48
N PRO A 609 6.08 4.89 10.75
CA PRO A 609 7.38 4.22 10.77
C PRO A 609 8.06 4.37 12.14
N ILE A 610 9.04 3.51 12.45
CA ILE A 610 9.66 3.45 13.77
C ILE A 610 10.28 4.80 14.20
N HIS A 611 10.91 5.54 13.28
CA HIS A 611 11.48 6.86 13.57
C HIS A 611 10.44 7.89 14.02
N GLY A 612 9.18 7.75 13.61
CA GLY A 612 8.08 8.59 14.09
C GLY A 612 7.74 8.37 15.58
N PHE A 613 8.32 7.35 16.22
CA PHE A 613 8.20 7.05 17.64
C PHE A 613 9.41 7.53 18.46
N GLU A 614 10.31 8.34 17.90
CA GLU A 614 11.48 8.86 18.63
C GLU A 614 11.13 9.54 19.96
N SER A 615 10.03 10.31 19.98
CA SER A 615 9.49 10.88 21.21
C SER A 615 9.15 9.83 22.28
N GLN A 616 8.67 8.64 21.89
CA GLN A 616 8.38 7.54 22.83
C GLN A 616 9.65 6.93 23.41
N PHE A 617 10.73 6.82 22.63
CA PHE A 617 12.02 6.33 23.14
C PHE A 617 12.61 7.30 24.18
N ASN A 618 12.52 8.60 23.92
CA ASN A 618 12.90 9.63 24.90
C ASN A 618 12.04 9.56 26.18
N ILE A 619 10.74 9.35 26.04
CA ILE A 619 9.83 9.16 27.18
C ILE A 619 10.23 7.91 27.97
N MET A 620 10.45 6.78 27.30
CA MET A 620 10.84 5.52 27.93
C MET A 620 12.14 5.70 28.72
N ARG A 621 13.16 6.32 28.11
CA ARG A 621 14.42 6.70 28.78
C ARG A 621 14.17 7.54 30.04
N ASN A 622 13.35 8.59 29.96
CA ASN A 622 13.07 9.44 31.13
C ASN A 622 12.31 8.71 32.25
N VAL A 623 11.42 7.79 31.89
CA VAL A 623 10.64 7.00 32.85
C VAL A 623 11.50 5.90 33.50
N ILE A 624 12.43 5.27 32.75
CA ILE A 624 13.49 4.41 33.31
C ILE A 624 14.36 5.22 34.28
N LYS A 625 14.77 6.44 33.90
CA LYS A 625 15.54 7.32 34.78
C LYS A 625 14.79 7.64 36.07
N LEU A 626 13.48 7.91 36.01
CA LEU A 626 12.67 8.12 37.21
C LEU A 626 12.69 6.89 38.12
N ALA A 627 12.60 5.68 37.57
CA ALA A 627 12.69 4.45 38.35
C ALA A 627 14.04 4.36 39.09
N TRP A 628 15.14 4.70 38.41
CA TRP A 628 16.47 4.77 39.02
C TRP A 628 16.57 5.82 40.12
N ASP A 629 16.12 7.03 39.85
CA ASP A 629 16.13 8.13 40.82
C ASP A 629 15.26 7.80 42.05
N ALA A 630 14.13 7.11 41.85
CA ALA A 630 13.29 6.62 42.93
C ALA A 630 13.99 5.52 43.74
N SER A 631 14.58 4.52 43.09
CA SER A 631 15.27 3.42 43.77
C SER A 631 16.44 3.89 44.63
N SER A 632 17.10 4.98 44.23
CA SER A 632 18.22 5.56 44.99
C SER A 632 17.78 6.29 46.26
N ARG A 633 16.48 6.57 46.40
CA ARG A 633 15.85 7.23 47.55
C ARG A 633 15.10 6.27 48.46
N VAL A 634 15.00 5.00 48.06
CA VAL A 634 14.40 3.95 48.88
C VAL A 634 15.32 3.66 50.06
N ILE A 635 14.71 3.59 51.24
CA ILE A 635 15.35 3.14 52.48
C ILE A 635 15.03 1.65 52.65
N GLY A 636 16.04 0.83 52.91
CA GLY A 636 15.89 -0.61 53.12
C GLY A 636 15.90 -1.45 51.83
N SER A 637 15.47 -2.71 51.91
CA SER A 637 15.54 -3.72 50.83
C SER A 637 14.37 -3.70 49.84
N ARG A 638 13.62 -2.60 49.75
CA ARG A 638 12.42 -2.51 48.92
C ARG A 638 12.77 -2.26 47.45
N LYS A 639 12.16 -3.03 46.55
CA LYS A 639 12.31 -2.85 45.10
C LYS A 639 11.37 -1.76 44.56
N ILE A 640 11.77 -1.09 43.49
CA ILE A 640 10.86 -0.28 42.66
C ILE A 640 10.21 -1.20 41.63
N HIS A 641 8.88 -1.18 41.56
CA HIS A 641 8.13 -1.98 40.61
C HIS A 641 7.91 -1.19 39.32
N PHE A 642 8.15 -1.82 38.18
CA PHE A 642 8.03 -1.19 36.88
C PHE A 642 7.23 -2.09 35.93
N GLN A 643 6.18 -1.55 35.33
CA GLN A 643 5.35 -2.24 34.37
C GLN A 643 5.24 -1.41 33.10
N PHE A 644 5.74 -1.95 31.99
CA PHE A 644 5.55 -1.38 30.66
C PHE A 644 4.37 -2.04 29.96
N ILE A 645 3.43 -1.23 29.47
CA ILE A 645 2.34 -1.72 28.64
C ILE A 645 2.81 -1.87 27.19
N SER A 646 3.08 -3.11 26.80
CA SER A 646 3.42 -3.53 25.45
C SER A 646 2.18 -3.96 24.66
N SER A 647 2.35 -4.66 23.54
CA SER A 647 1.27 -5.01 22.62
C SER A 647 1.46 -6.38 22.01
N ILE A 648 0.35 -7.04 21.69
CA ILE A 648 0.28 -8.19 20.79
C ILE A 648 1.04 -7.99 19.47
N ALA A 649 1.24 -6.75 19.01
CA ALA A 649 2.04 -6.46 17.82
C ALA A 649 3.51 -6.93 17.91
N VAL A 650 4.09 -7.01 19.12
CA VAL A 650 5.46 -7.53 19.34
C VAL A 650 5.57 -9.02 19.02
N VAL A 651 4.45 -9.72 19.01
CA VAL A 651 4.36 -11.16 18.73
C VAL A 651 3.42 -11.43 17.55
N GLY A 652 3.11 -10.41 16.77
CA GLY A 652 2.13 -10.50 15.69
C GLY A 652 2.51 -11.50 14.60
N HIS A 653 3.79 -11.82 14.42
CA HIS A 653 4.29 -12.82 13.47
C HIS A 653 4.66 -14.16 14.12
N TYR A 654 4.52 -14.30 15.44
CA TYR A 654 4.85 -15.54 16.15
C TYR A 654 4.20 -16.80 15.51
N PRO A 655 2.90 -16.81 15.16
CA PRO A 655 2.29 -17.98 14.55
C PRO A 655 2.82 -18.32 13.15
N VAL A 656 3.28 -17.32 12.41
CA VAL A 656 3.87 -17.50 11.08
C VAL A 656 5.27 -18.11 11.21
N VAL A 657 6.04 -17.68 12.21
CA VAL A 657 7.42 -18.16 12.43
C VAL A 657 7.45 -19.54 13.08
N TYR A 658 6.63 -19.77 14.10
CA TYR A 658 6.70 -20.98 14.93
C TYR A 658 5.56 -21.97 14.66
N ASN A 659 4.72 -21.70 13.66
CA ASN A 659 3.61 -22.58 13.23
C ASN A 659 2.68 -23.01 14.37
N THR A 660 2.35 -22.08 15.27
CA THR A 660 1.41 -22.29 16.37
C THR A 660 0.65 -20.99 16.67
N PRO A 661 -0.68 -21.05 16.87
CA PRO A 661 -1.44 -19.85 17.22
C PRO A 661 -1.13 -19.37 18.65
N TYR A 662 -0.62 -20.24 19.53
CA TYR A 662 -0.42 -19.94 20.95
C TYR A 662 0.94 -19.28 21.20
N VAL A 663 0.91 -18.03 21.69
CA VAL A 663 2.11 -17.26 22.02
C VAL A 663 2.42 -17.38 23.51
N PRO A 664 3.58 -17.92 23.90
CA PRO A 664 4.00 -18.01 25.29
C PRO A 664 4.36 -16.65 25.91
N GLU A 665 4.32 -16.57 27.25
CA GLU A 665 4.73 -15.40 28.05
C GLU A 665 6.25 -15.36 28.23
N ILE A 666 6.98 -15.28 27.11
CA ILE A 666 8.46 -15.24 27.07
C ILE A 666 8.98 -14.10 26.18
N ARG A 667 10.27 -13.82 26.31
CA ARG A 667 11.01 -12.96 25.36
C ARG A 667 11.04 -13.62 23.98
N VAL A 668 11.00 -12.79 22.94
CA VAL A 668 11.03 -13.22 21.53
C VAL A 668 12.06 -12.40 20.77
N GLY A 669 12.51 -12.89 19.61
CA GLY A 669 13.32 -12.12 18.68
C GLY A 669 12.50 -11.27 17.72
N ILE A 670 13.19 -10.47 16.88
CA ILE A 670 12.59 -9.56 15.90
C ILE A 670 11.71 -10.29 14.86
N GLU A 671 11.97 -11.58 14.63
CA GLU A 671 11.20 -12.44 13.74
C GLU A 671 9.73 -12.58 14.17
N ALA A 672 9.45 -12.52 15.48
CA ALA A 672 8.08 -12.60 16.00
C ALA A 672 7.31 -11.27 15.87
N VAL A 673 8.02 -10.16 15.63
CA VAL A 673 7.47 -8.80 15.67
C VAL A 673 6.78 -8.46 14.37
N LEU A 674 5.55 -7.96 14.47
CA LEU A 674 4.83 -7.42 13.32
C LEU A 674 5.65 -6.29 12.67
N PRO A 675 5.87 -6.32 11.36
CA PRO A 675 6.79 -5.42 10.66
C PRO A 675 6.16 -4.09 10.31
N ASN A 676 5.80 -3.39 11.35
CA ASN A 676 5.39 -2.02 11.29
C ASN A 676 6.09 -1.24 12.39
N GLY A 677 6.20 0.08 12.22
CA GLY A 677 6.91 0.91 13.18
C GLY A 677 6.31 0.86 14.59
N TYR A 678 5.03 0.53 14.74
CA TYR A 678 4.39 0.37 16.04
C TYR A 678 4.88 -0.87 16.81
N GLY A 679 4.84 -2.06 16.19
CA GLY A 679 5.31 -3.30 16.81
C GLY A 679 6.79 -3.23 17.11
N GLU A 680 7.58 -2.69 16.18
CA GLU A 680 9.01 -2.47 16.34
C GLU A 680 9.33 -1.48 17.47
N ALA A 681 8.63 -0.36 17.56
CA ALA A 681 8.85 0.59 18.66
C ALA A 681 8.49 0.00 20.04
N LYS A 682 7.42 -0.80 20.13
CA LYS A 682 7.07 -1.52 21.37
C LYS A 682 8.14 -2.55 21.73
N TYR A 683 8.63 -3.30 20.75
CA TYR A 683 9.71 -4.27 20.93
C TYR A 683 11.02 -3.60 21.38
N ALA A 684 11.39 -2.46 20.80
CA ALA A 684 12.55 -1.68 21.24
C ALA A 684 12.45 -1.26 22.72
N CYS A 685 11.26 -0.87 23.20
CA CYS A 685 11.05 -0.58 24.61
C CYS A 685 11.10 -1.82 25.51
N GLU A 686 10.62 -2.99 25.06
CA GLU A 686 10.82 -4.25 25.79
C GLU A 686 12.32 -4.57 25.93
N ARG A 687 13.08 -4.46 24.83
CA ARG A 687 14.53 -4.68 24.81
C ARG A 687 15.28 -3.65 25.65
N ALA A 688 14.83 -2.40 25.70
CA ALA A 688 15.43 -1.38 26.57
C ALA A 688 15.34 -1.77 28.06
N LEU A 689 14.26 -2.42 28.50
CA LEU A 689 14.15 -2.93 29.87
C LEU A 689 15.11 -4.08 30.15
N ASP A 690 15.32 -4.97 29.18
CA ASP A 690 16.34 -6.02 29.25
C ASP A 690 17.76 -5.46 29.40
N GLU A 691 18.05 -4.38 28.69
CA GLU A 691 19.37 -3.72 28.76
C GLU A 691 19.54 -2.80 29.97
N THR A 692 18.47 -2.54 30.74
CA THR A 692 18.46 -1.63 31.90
C THR A 692 17.92 -2.30 33.18
N LEU A 693 16.64 -2.13 33.51
CA LEU A 693 16.07 -2.50 34.81
C LEU A 693 16.15 -4.00 35.11
N HIS A 694 16.02 -4.87 34.09
CA HIS A 694 16.13 -6.33 34.29
C HIS A 694 17.53 -6.79 34.72
N LYS A 695 18.59 -6.00 34.47
CA LYS A 695 19.96 -6.31 34.94
C LYS A 695 20.15 -6.06 36.43
N HIS A 696 19.21 -5.39 37.09
CA HIS A 696 19.28 -5.00 38.51
C HIS A 696 18.05 -5.52 39.28
N ALA A 697 17.83 -6.84 39.21
CA ALA A 697 16.68 -7.50 39.83
C ALA A 697 16.67 -7.41 41.38
N ASP A 698 17.79 -7.05 41.99
CA ASP A 698 17.91 -6.72 43.41
C ASP A 698 17.25 -5.36 43.76
N ARG A 699 17.15 -4.45 42.78
CA ARG A 699 16.59 -3.10 42.94
C ARG A 699 15.21 -2.93 42.30
N PHE A 700 14.94 -3.67 41.21
CA PHE A 700 13.73 -3.51 40.42
C PHE A 700 12.95 -4.81 40.27
N ALA A 701 11.63 -4.69 40.37
CA ALA A 701 10.67 -5.72 40.00
C ALA A 701 10.02 -5.28 38.68
N THR A 702 10.58 -5.71 37.55
CA THR A 702 10.23 -5.18 36.21
C THR A 702 9.48 -6.20 35.38
N SER A 703 8.47 -5.75 34.64
CA SER A 703 7.73 -6.57 33.70
C SER A 703 7.27 -5.79 32.46
N CYS A 704 7.18 -6.50 31.34
CA CYS A 704 6.49 -6.07 30.13
C CYS A 704 5.15 -6.80 30.02
N VAL A 705 4.06 -6.09 29.73
CA VAL A 705 2.72 -6.69 29.61
C VAL A 705 2.19 -6.49 28.20
N ARG A 706 2.13 -7.55 27.40
CA ARG A 706 1.59 -7.52 26.03
C ARG A 706 0.08 -7.70 26.08
N ILE A 707 -0.66 -6.72 25.58
CA ILE A 707 -2.12 -6.75 25.62
C ILE A 707 -2.67 -7.12 24.23
N GLY A 708 -3.61 -8.07 24.20
CA GLY A 708 -4.43 -8.44 23.05
C GLY A 708 -5.57 -7.45 22.78
N GLN A 709 -6.73 -7.95 22.35
CA GLN A 709 -7.87 -7.09 22.04
C GLN A 709 -8.53 -6.55 23.32
N ILE A 710 -8.38 -5.24 23.56
CA ILE A 710 -9.12 -4.52 24.60
C ILE A 710 -10.54 -4.26 24.08
N ALA A 711 -11.54 -4.77 24.78
CA ALA A 711 -12.95 -4.56 24.48
C ALA A 711 -13.56 -3.49 25.39
N GLY A 712 -14.84 -3.18 25.16
CA GLY A 712 -15.55 -2.18 25.94
C GLY A 712 -15.66 -2.52 27.43
N ALA A 713 -15.90 -1.50 28.25
CA ALA A 713 -16.02 -1.67 29.70
C ALA A 713 -17.23 -2.53 30.08
N THR A 714 -17.09 -3.41 31.09
CA THR A 714 -18.20 -4.24 31.58
C THR A 714 -19.37 -3.39 32.11
N ARG A 715 -19.03 -2.23 32.69
CA ARG A 715 -19.96 -1.21 33.14
C ARG A 715 -20.15 -0.16 32.05
N GLY A 716 -21.40 0.08 31.65
CA GLY A 716 -21.76 1.14 30.69
C GLY A 716 -21.42 0.86 29.22
N GLY A 717 -20.61 -0.17 28.91
CA GLY A 717 -20.36 -0.59 27.53
C GLY A 717 -19.43 0.34 26.73
N TYR A 718 -18.77 1.31 27.38
CA TYR A 718 -17.87 2.24 26.71
C TYR A 718 -16.80 1.50 25.92
N TRP A 719 -16.84 1.62 24.60
CA TRP A 719 -15.78 1.18 23.69
C TRP A 719 -15.51 2.30 22.69
N ASN A 720 -14.26 2.74 22.62
CA ASN A 720 -13.82 3.78 21.69
C ASN A 720 -14.27 3.48 20.24
N PRO A 721 -15.09 4.34 19.60
CA PRO A 721 -15.60 4.11 18.26
C PRO A 721 -14.54 4.26 17.16
N GLN A 722 -13.37 4.82 17.46
CA GLN A 722 -12.27 4.99 16.51
C GLN A 722 -11.33 3.78 16.47
N GLU A 723 -11.90 2.58 16.47
CA GLU A 723 -11.17 1.31 16.43
C GLU A 723 -11.71 0.40 15.32
N HIS A 724 -10.90 -0.59 14.92
CA HIS A 724 -11.18 -1.42 13.74
C HIS A 724 -12.49 -2.21 13.84
N LEU A 725 -12.85 -2.71 15.03
CA LEU A 725 -14.10 -3.46 15.21
C LEU A 725 -15.34 -2.55 15.13
N PRO A 726 -15.44 -1.41 15.85
CA PRO A 726 -16.52 -0.46 15.60
C PRO A 726 -16.62 -0.04 14.13
N PHE A 727 -15.51 0.11 13.41
CA PHE A 727 -15.53 0.43 11.98
C PHE A 727 -16.13 -0.70 11.14
N LEU A 728 -15.78 -1.96 11.43
CA LEU A 728 -16.36 -3.13 10.79
C LEU A 728 -17.87 -3.18 11.02
N LEU A 729 -18.33 -2.96 12.25
CA LEU A 729 -19.76 -2.99 12.60
C LEU A 729 -20.55 -1.79 12.04
N LYS A 730 -19.95 -0.60 12.00
CA LYS A 730 -20.56 0.58 11.37
C LYS A 730 -20.76 0.36 9.88
N SER A 731 -19.73 -0.16 9.21
CA SER A 731 -19.79 -0.44 7.78
C SER A 731 -20.79 -1.55 7.49
N THR A 732 -20.84 -2.59 8.33
CA THR A 732 -21.87 -3.64 8.33
C THR A 732 -23.28 -3.05 8.39
N GLN A 733 -23.52 -2.07 9.27
CA GLN A 733 -24.82 -1.40 9.35
C GLN A 733 -25.15 -0.61 8.08
N THR A 734 -24.15 -0.03 7.39
CA THR A 734 -24.38 0.70 6.14
C THR A 734 -24.59 -0.23 4.94
N ILE A 735 -23.84 -1.34 4.82
CA ILE A 735 -24.01 -2.31 3.72
C ILE A 735 -25.13 -3.33 3.98
N GLN A 736 -25.71 -3.34 5.19
CA GLN A 736 -26.76 -4.27 5.63
C GLN A 736 -26.35 -5.75 5.60
N CYS A 737 -25.05 -6.04 5.75
CA CYS A 737 -24.48 -7.39 5.80
C CYS A 737 -23.27 -7.42 6.73
N ILE A 738 -23.13 -8.48 7.52
CA ILE A 738 -22.02 -8.72 8.45
C ILE A 738 -21.09 -9.80 7.86
N PRO A 739 -19.76 -9.70 8.03
CA PRO A 739 -18.89 -10.74 7.53
C PRO A 739 -18.99 -11.99 8.41
N ARG A 740 -18.97 -13.15 7.76
CA ARG A 740 -18.75 -14.43 8.42
C ARG A 740 -17.31 -14.47 8.91
N LEU A 741 -17.16 -14.52 10.23
CA LEU A 741 -15.89 -14.70 10.92
C LEU A 741 -15.92 -16.08 11.59
N GLU A 742 -14.84 -16.83 11.41
CA GLU A 742 -14.69 -18.18 11.98
C GLU A 742 -13.69 -18.17 13.14
N GLY A 743 -13.55 -19.29 13.86
CA GLY A 743 -12.56 -19.41 14.93
C GLY A 743 -12.86 -18.59 16.19
N LEU A 744 -11.82 -18.45 17.02
CA LEU A 744 -11.93 -17.92 18.36
C LEU A 744 -11.82 -16.39 18.40
N LEU A 745 -12.74 -15.75 19.13
CA LEU A 745 -12.65 -14.35 19.53
C LEU A 745 -12.15 -14.25 20.97
N SER A 746 -11.25 -13.30 21.23
CA SER A 746 -10.53 -13.17 22.50
C SER A 746 -10.61 -11.74 23.04
N TRP A 747 -11.83 -11.28 23.30
CA TRP A 747 -12.09 -9.93 23.80
C TRP A 747 -11.94 -9.85 25.31
N THR A 748 -11.13 -8.90 25.78
CA THR A 748 -10.93 -8.65 27.22
C THR A 748 -11.45 -7.25 27.56
N PRO A 749 -12.50 -7.11 28.39
CA PRO A 749 -13.04 -5.80 28.78
C PRO A 749 -11.98 -4.88 29.40
N VAL A 750 -11.98 -3.59 29.05
CA VAL A 750 -10.93 -2.62 29.46
C VAL A 750 -10.75 -2.49 30.98
N ASP A 751 -11.82 -2.60 31.75
CA ASP A 751 -11.81 -2.58 33.21
C ASP A 751 -11.19 -3.86 33.81
N ILE A 752 -11.38 -5.01 33.15
CA ILE A 752 -10.69 -6.26 33.50
C ILE A 752 -9.20 -6.17 33.17
N VAL A 753 -8.85 -5.60 32.01
CA VAL A 753 -7.44 -5.35 31.64
C VAL A 753 -6.79 -4.42 32.68
N ALA A 754 -7.47 -3.36 33.10
CA ALA A 754 -6.97 -2.44 34.11
C ALA A 754 -6.78 -3.10 35.49
N GLY A 755 -7.76 -3.87 35.97
CA GLY A 755 -7.65 -4.61 37.23
C GLY A 755 -6.56 -5.68 37.19
N THR A 756 -6.35 -6.30 36.03
CA THR A 756 -5.24 -7.24 35.80
C THR A 756 -3.88 -6.55 35.93
N LEU A 757 -3.69 -5.39 35.26
CA LEU A 757 -2.47 -4.61 35.38
C LEU A 757 -2.19 -4.18 36.83
N ALA A 758 -3.25 -3.82 37.57
CA ALA A 758 -3.19 -3.46 38.97
C ALA A 758 -2.82 -4.63 39.90
N ASP A 759 -3.26 -5.85 39.60
CA ASP A 759 -2.81 -7.04 40.33
C ASP A 759 -1.33 -7.34 40.03
N LEU A 760 -0.95 -7.30 38.75
CA LEU A 760 0.40 -7.66 38.29
C LEU A 760 1.48 -6.70 38.82
N ILE A 761 1.23 -5.38 38.83
CA ILE A 761 2.21 -4.40 39.32
C ILE A 761 2.51 -4.58 40.82
N LEU A 762 1.54 -5.08 41.60
CA LEU A 762 1.65 -5.30 43.05
C LEU A 762 2.25 -6.67 43.41
N THR A 763 2.60 -7.49 42.41
CA THR A 763 3.21 -8.80 42.62
C THR A 763 4.66 -8.66 43.06
N GLY A 764 5.06 -9.36 44.12
CA GLY A 764 6.40 -9.27 44.71
C GLY A 764 7.53 -9.82 43.83
N ASP A 765 7.25 -10.87 43.05
CA ASP A 765 8.21 -11.52 42.16
C ASP A 765 7.61 -11.65 40.74
N PRO A 766 7.69 -10.60 39.91
CA PRO A 766 7.04 -10.61 38.62
C PRO A 766 7.84 -11.39 37.58
N TYR A 767 7.14 -12.11 36.70
CA TYR A 767 7.73 -12.58 35.44
C TYR A 767 8.14 -11.39 34.55
N PRO A 768 9.21 -11.52 33.74
CA PRO A 768 9.65 -10.45 32.85
C PRO A 768 8.63 -10.10 31.75
N VAL A 769 7.80 -11.06 31.35
CA VAL A 769 6.78 -10.91 30.31
C VAL A 769 5.47 -11.52 30.80
N TYR A 770 4.41 -10.75 30.63
CA TYR A 770 3.02 -11.17 30.80
C TYR A 770 2.23 -10.90 29.53
N ASN A 771 1.16 -11.66 29.35
CA ASN A 771 0.20 -11.46 28.28
C ASN A 771 -1.21 -11.29 28.86
N ILE A 772 -1.89 -10.20 28.49
CA ILE A 772 -3.31 -10.02 28.81
C ILE A 772 -4.13 -10.30 27.56
N ASP A 773 -4.89 -11.38 27.63
CA ASP A 773 -5.87 -11.82 26.65
C ASP A 773 -6.99 -12.56 27.40
N ASN A 774 -8.13 -12.86 26.78
CA ASN A 774 -9.22 -13.52 27.52
C ASN A 774 -8.88 -15.01 27.72
N PRO A 775 -8.75 -15.50 28.96
CA PRO A 775 -8.44 -16.92 29.21
C PRO A 775 -9.58 -17.85 28.80
N VAL A 776 -10.83 -17.34 28.77
CA VAL A 776 -12.03 -18.10 28.39
C VAL A 776 -12.60 -17.53 27.09
N ARG A 777 -12.08 -18.06 25.97
CA ARG A 777 -12.43 -17.63 24.61
C ARG A 777 -13.73 -18.25 24.12
N GLN A 778 -14.35 -17.62 23.13
CA GLN A 778 -15.61 -18.09 22.52
C GLN A 778 -15.56 -18.03 20.99
N GLN A 779 -16.42 -18.77 20.31
CA GLN A 779 -16.43 -18.80 18.84
C GLN A 779 -17.13 -17.55 18.28
N TRP A 780 -16.60 -17.02 17.18
CA TRP A 780 -17.26 -15.94 16.45
C TRP A 780 -18.68 -16.32 16.01
N SER A 781 -18.90 -17.59 15.64
CA SER A 781 -20.19 -18.14 15.25
C SER A 781 -21.30 -17.92 16.29
N ASP A 782 -20.94 -17.85 17.57
CA ASP A 782 -21.89 -17.74 18.67
C ASP A 782 -22.29 -16.28 18.90
N LEU A 783 -21.36 -15.35 18.65
CA LEU A 783 -21.55 -13.92 18.89
C LEU A 783 -22.05 -13.17 17.65
N LEU A 784 -21.73 -13.64 16.44
CA LEU A 784 -22.15 -12.99 15.18
C LEU A 784 -23.68 -12.80 15.08
N PRO A 785 -24.54 -13.79 15.42
CA PRO A 785 -25.99 -13.58 15.40
C PRO A 785 -26.44 -12.49 16.40
N VAL A 786 -25.79 -12.39 17.56
CA VAL A 786 -26.07 -11.36 18.57
C VAL A 786 -25.77 -9.97 18.02
N LEU A 787 -24.59 -9.80 17.39
CA LEU A 787 -24.18 -8.54 16.79
C LEU A 787 -25.06 -8.16 15.58
N ALA A 788 -25.38 -9.12 14.72
CA ALA A 788 -26.24 -8.91 13.55
C ALA A 788 -27.64 -8.43 13.98
N ASN A 789 -28.26 -9.10 14.95
CA ASN A 789 -29.55 -8.69 15.51
C ASN A 789 -29.48 -7.28 16.13
N ALA A 790 -28.42 -6.99 16.89
CA ALA A 790 -28.24 -5.67 17.51
C ALA A 790 -28.05 -4.56 16.46
N LEU A 791 -27.55 -4.87 15.27
CA LEU A 791 -27.37 -3.95 14.14
C LEU A 791 -28.59 -3.89 13.19
N GLY A 792 -29.60 -4.75 13.38
CA GLY A 792 -30.76 -4.87 12.50
C GLY A 792 -30.47 -5.55 11.15
N VAL A 793 -29.40 -6.32 11.07
CA VAL A 793 -29.07 -7.11 9.88
C VAL A 793 -29.98 -8.34 9.83
N SER A 794 -30.68 -8.54 8.71
CA SER A 794 -31.60 -9.67 8.53
C SER A 794 -30.85 -11.00 8.50
N LEU A 795 -31.26 -11.98 9.31
CA LEU A 795 -30.64 -13.31 9.38
C LEU A 795 -31.54 -14.37 8.71
N PRO A 796 -30.96 -15.43 8.09
CA PRO A 796 -29.52 -15.74 8.01
C PRO A 796 -28.78 -15.04 6.85
N ASP A 797 -29.51 -14.50 5.87
CA ASP A 797 -28.96 -14.02 4.59
C ASP A 797 -27.98 -12.83 4.72
N GLY A 798 -28.03 -12.11 5.84
CA GLY A 798 -27.14 -11.00 6.14
C GLY A 798 -25.74 -11.41 6.59
N ILE A 799 -25.46 -12.69 6.86
CA ILE A 799 -24.10 -13.18 7.14
C ILE A 799 -23.45 -13.70 5.85
N ILE A 800 -22.54 -12.93 5.27
CA ILE A 800 -21.88 -13.22 3.99
C ILE A 800 -20.40 -13.59 4.17
N PRO A 801 -19.75 -14.30 3.24
CA PRO A 801 -18.32 -14.56 3.29
C PRO A 801 -17.48 -13.29 3.51
N PHE A 802 -16.40 -13.37 4.29
CA PHE A 802 -15.56 -12.21 4.62
C PHE A 802 -15.02 -11.48 3.38
N LYS A 803 -14.59 -12.24 2.37
CA LYS A 803 -14.11 -11.69 1.10
C LYS A 803 -15.20 -10.89 0.37
N ASP A 804 -16.41 -11.43 0.27
CA ASP A 804 -17.54 -10.75 -0.37
C ASP A 804 -17.92 -9.48 0.40
N TRP A 805 -17.84 -9.52 1.72
CA TRP A 805 -18.03 -8.35 2.58
C TRP A 805 -16.97 -7.27 2.31
N LEU A 806 -15.69 -7.64 2.18
CA LEU A 806 -14.60 -6.72 1.83
C LEU A 806 -14.82 -6.10 0.44
N GLU A 807 -15.27 -6.87 -0.55
CA GLU A 807 -15.62 -6.36 -1.88
C GLU A 807 -16.74 -5.32 -1.80
N ARG A 808 -17.77 -5.54 -0.99
CA ARG A 808 -18.84 -4.55 -0.75
C ARG A 808 -18.34 -3.29 -0.04
N VAL A 809 -17.45 -3.44 0.94
CA VAL A 809 -16.79 -2.32 1.61
C VAL A 809 -15.94 -1.50 0.64
N ARG A 810 -15.27 -2.13 -0.33
CA ARG A 810 -14.52 -1.44 -1.39
C ARG A 810 -15.42 -0.74 -2.39
N ALA A 811 -16.57 -1.34 -2.70
CA ALA A 811 -17.48 -0.85 -3.72
C ALA A 811 -18.24 0.43 -3.33
N MET A 812 -18.44 0.68 -2.02
CA MET A 812 -19.10 1.90 -1.55
C MET A 812 -18.09 2.99 -1.17
N PRO A 813 -18.36 4.27 -1.51
CA PRO A 813 -17.57 5.40 -1.02
C PRO A 813 -17.42 5.33 0.50
N GLY A 814 -16.19 5.52 1.01
CA GLY A 814 -15.93 5.43 2.43
C GLY A 814 -14.80 6.35 2.90
N GLY A 815 -14.73 6.56 4.21
CA GLY A 815 -13.88 7.55 4.85
C GLY A 815 -14.26 7.75 6.32
N LEU A 816 -13.38 8.38 7.11
CA LEU A 816 -13.68 8.77 8.48
C LEU A 816 -14.83 9.79 8.49
N GLY A 817 -15.96 9.45 9.12
CA GLY A 817 -17.17 10.29 9.15
C GLY A 817 -18.24 9.91 8.11
N THR A 818 -17.99 8.92 7.26
CA THR A 818 -19.00 8.30 6.38
C THR A 818 -19.70 7.11 7.05
N GLY A 819 -20.72 6.53 6.41
CA GLY A 819 -21.32 5.26 6.84
C GLY A 819 -20.38 4.04 6.71
N ASN A 820 -19.32 4.13 5.91
CA ASN A 820 -18.43 3.02 5.59
C ASN A 820 -16.98 3.30 6.05
N PRO A 821 -16.70 3.39 7.37
CA PRO A 821 -15.35 3.64 7.86
C PRO A 821 -14.40 2.44 7.73
N ALA A 822 -14.88 1.22 7.46
CA ALA A 822 -14.02 0.06 7.24
C ALA A 822 -13.18 0.18 5.95
N SER A 823 -13.62 0.99 4.97
CA SER A 823 -12.87 1.18 3.72
C SER A 823 -11.46 1.73 3.95
N VAL A 824 -11.25 2.55 4.99
CA VAL A 824 -9.94 3.13 5.32
C VAL A 824 -8.96 2.12 5.96
N LEU A 825 -9.49 0.96 6.36
CA LEU A 825 -8.77 -0.15 6.98
C LEU A 825 -8.86 -1.44 6.15
N VAL A 826 -9.41 -1.38 4.93
CA VAL A 826 -9.76 -2.60 4.18
C VAL A 826 -8.55 -3.50 3.93
N ASP A 827 -7.39 -2.93 3.62
CA ASP A 827 -6.16 -3.68 3.42
C ASP A 827 -5.65 -4.31 4.73
N PHE A 828 -5.83 -3.64 5.86
CA PHE A 828 -5.53 -4.22 7.17
C PHE A 828 -6.48 -5.39 7.47
N LEU A 829 -7.77 -5.20 7.18
CA LEU A 829 -8.79 -6.23 7.41
C LEU A 829 -8.52 -7.47 6.55
N GLU A 830 -8.27 -7.30 5.27
CA GLU A 830 -7.94 -8.39 4.34
C GLU A 830 -6.67 -9.15 4.74
N ASN A 831 -5.60 -8.43 5.08
CA ASN A 831 -4.29 -9.05 5.27
C ASN A 831 -4.03 -9.55 6.70
N ASN A 832 -4.75 -9.04 7.71
CA ASN A 832 -4.40 -9.32 9.12
C ASN A 832 -5.58 -9.73 10.01
N PHE A 833 -6.82 -9.34 9.70
CA PHE A 833 -7.90 -9.44 10.69
C PHE A 833 -8.27 -10.89 11.02
N GLU A 834 -8.42 -11.78 10.03
CA GLU A 834 -8.69 -13.20 10.30
C GLU A 834 -7.56 -13.83 11.15
N ARG A 835 -6.31 -13.62 10.74
CA ARG A 835 -5.15 -14.13 11.48
C ARG A 835 -5.09 -13.61 12.91
N MET A 836 -5.28 -12.32 13.13
CA MET A 836 -5.07 -11.69 14.43
C MET A 836 -6.29 -11.70 15.34
N SER A 837 -7.50 -11.77 14.80
CA SER A 837 -8.76 -11.59 15.56
C SER A 837 -9.68 -12.81 15.51
N CYS A 838 -9.37 -13.83 14.70
CA CYS A 838 -10.19 -15.02 14.49
C CYS A 838 -9.47 -16.32 14.89
N GLY A 839 -8.60 -16.24 15.91
CA GLY A 839 -7.95 -17.40 16.53
C GLY A 839 -6.61 -17.82 15.93
N GLY A 840 -6.11 -17.14 14.91
CA GLY A 840 -4.78 -17.40 14.33
C GLY A 840 -3.61 -16.88 15.18
N LEU A 841 -3.88 -16.04 16.18
CA LEU A 841 -2.92 -15.48 17.14
C LEU A 841 -3.59 -15.36 18.51
N LEU A 842 -3.16 -16.17 19.47
CA LEU A 842 -3.74 -16.29 20.80
C LEU A 842 -2.63 -16.13 21.83
N LEU A 843 -2.76 -15.17 22.74
CA LEU A 843 -1.75 -15.02 23.78
C LEU A 843 -2.03 -16.02 24.92
N SER A 844 -1.06 -16.87 25.25
CA SER A 844 -1.12 -17.67 26.47
C SER A 844 -1.12 -16.72 27.67
N THR A 845 -1.93 -16.99 28.68
CA THR A 845 -2.12 -16.12 29.85
C THR A 845 -1.76 -16.80 31.17
N SER A 846 -1.04 -17.92 31.14
CA SER A 846 -0.75 -18.76 32.30
C SER A 846 -0.15 -17.98 33.48
N HIS A 847 0.96 -17.25 33.26
CA HIS A 847 1.60 -16.41 34.28
C HIS A 847 0.67 -15.27 34.70
N SER A 848 -0.03 -14.66 33.74
CA SER A 848 -0.96 -13.56 34.03
C SER A 848 -2.12 -14.02 34.92
N THR A 849 -2.68 -15.20 34.68
CA THR A 849 -3.75 -15.78 35.53
C THR A 849 -3.24 -16.28 36.87
N GLU A 850 -1.98 -16.70 36.95
CA GLU A 850 -1.35 -17.07 38.22
C GLU A 850 -1.25 -15.87 39.16
N HIS A 851 -0.80 -14.72 38.64
CA HIS A 851 -0.55 -13.51 39.43
C HIS A 851 -1.72 -12.51 39.46
N SER A 852 -2.73 -12.65 38.60
CA SER A 852 -3.94 -11.81 38.61
C SER A 852 -5.21 -12.60 38.92
N PRO A 853 -5.74 -12.48 40.14
CA PRO A 853 -7.08 -12.95 40.47
C PRO A 853 -8.18 -12.32 39.61
N THR A 854 -7.98 -11.09 39.11
CA THR A 854 -8.91 -10.43 38.19
C THR A 854 -9.02 -11.19 36.87
N LEU A 855 -7.89 -11.48 36.22
CA LEU A 855 -7.88 -12.22 34.96
C LEU A 855 -8.33 -13.67 35.15
N ALA A 856 -7.90 -14.34 36.21
CA ALA A 856 -8.26 -15.72 36.51
C ALA A 856 -9.77 -15.95 36.67
N LYS A 857 -10.51 -14.92 37.12
CA LYS A 857 -11.98 -14.97 37.30
C LYS A 857 -12.75 -14.53 36.05
N THR A 858 -12.05 -14.12 34.99
CA THR A 858 -12.67 -13.60 33.77
C THR A 858 -13.30 -14.74 32.98
N GLY A 859 -14.58 -14.58 32.66
CA GLY A 859 -15.32 -15.47 31.76
C GLY A 859 -15.38 -14.94 30.32
N PRO A 860 -16.16 -15.62 29.45
CA PRO A 860 -16.39 -15.18 28.10
C PRO A 860 -17.23 -13.89 28.07
N VAL A 861 -17.12 -13.11 26.99
CA VAL A 861 -17.97 -11.92 26.79
C VAL A 861 -19.40 -12.36 26.47
N SER A 862 -20.31 -12.18 27.44
CA SER A 862 -21.70 -12.59 27.29
C SER A 862 -22.44 -11.81 26.19
N ALA A 863 -23.54 -12.38 25.68
CA ALA A 863 -24.39 -11.73 24.70
C ALA A 863 -24.93 -10.38 25.22
N GLU A 864 -25.28 -10.30 26.50
CA GLU A 864 -25.75 -9.06 27.13
C GLU A 864 -24.67 -7.97 27.12
N LEU A 865 -23.40 -8.36 27.36
CA LEU A 865 -22.29 -7.42 27.33
C LEU A 865 -21.98 -6.96 25.90
N ALA A 866 -21.99 -7.86 24.92
CA ALA A 866 -21.85 -7.50 23.51
C ALA A 866 -22.95 -6.52 23.05
N CYS A 867 -24.21 -6.77 23.46
CA CYS A 867 -25.32 -5.84 23.22
C CYS A 867 -25.10 -4.48 23.88
N LYS A 868 -24.54 -4.42 25.10
CA LYS A 868 -24.19 -3.15 25.74
C LYS A 868 -23.15 -2.35 24.95
N TYR A 869 -22.16 -3.00 24.33
CA TYR A 869 -21.20 -2.32 23.45
C TYR A 869 -21.90 -1.68 22.25
N VAL A 870 -22.77 -2.44 21.58
CA VAL A 870 -23.56 -1.92 20.45
C VAL A 870 -24.47 -0.78 20.88
N GLN A 871 -25.12 -0.91 22.04
CA GLN A 871 -25.98 0.14 22.58
C GLN A 871 -25.20 1.41 22.89
N TYR A 872 -24.02 1.30 23.51
CA TYR A 872 -23.16 2.47 23.76
C TYR A 872 -22.82 3.21 22.45
N TRP A 873 -22.46 2.49 21.38
CA TRP A 873 -22.20 3.12 20.08
C TRP A 873 -23.44 3.76 19.44
N LYS A 874 -24.64 3.23 19.70
CA LYS A 874 -25.90 3.88 19.29
C LYS A 874 -26.16 5.16 20.09
N ASP A 875 -26.01 5.09 21.42
CA ASP A 875 -26.21 6.22 22.32
C ASP A 875 -25.21 7.35 22.06
N SER A 876 -23.99 7.02 21.63
CA SER A 876 -22.96 7.98 21.24
C SER A 876 -23.19 8.58 19.83
N GLY A 877 -24.23 8.16 19.11
CA GLY A 877 -24.51 8.57 17.73
C GLY A 877 -23.55 8.00 16.68
N PHE A 878 -22.69 7.03 17.05
CA PHE A 878 -21.77 6.40 16.11
C PHE A 878 -22.51 5.39 15.22
N LEU A 879 -23.33 4.52 15.82
CA LEU A 879 -24.27 3.65 15.11
C LEU A 879 -25.67 4.28 15.05
N CYS A 880 -26.43 3.97 14.01
CA CYS A 880 -27.84 4.36 13.92
C CYS A 880 -28.69 3.51 14.87
N SER A 881 -29.70 4.11 15.49
CA SER A 881 -30.76 3.37 16.18
C SER A 881 -31.68 2.72 15.16
N LEU A 882 -32.28 1.58 15.54
CA LEU A 882 -33.26 0.86 14.72
C LEU A 882 -34.62 1.53 14.76
#